data_AF-A0A8H5I1J6-F1
#
_entry.id   AF-A0A8H5I1J6-F1
#
_cell.length_a   1.000
_cell.length_b   1.000
_cell.length_c   1.000
_cell.angle_alpha   90.00
_cell.angle_beta   90.00
_cell.angle_gamma   90.00
#
_symmetry.space_group_name_H-M   'P 1'
#
loop_
_entity.id
_entity.type
_entity.pdbx_description
1 polymer ?
#
loop_
_entity_poly.entity_id
_entity_poly.type
_entity_poly.pdbx_seq_one_letter_code
_entity_poly.pdbx_strand_id
1 'polypeptide(L)'
;MDSLTHVLYHFRMSSPAAGPSTLGRLTGTIPGVIDPSQRDRLLTFTHSSLSFASFNPHTATSSNLMPDARKLSLNQDLSNPRRIVIERLPTGASLWRFVPKARRDQNVFNEGEWPRVINICGTLYGCSEDQWDIYKLDPMYECQVRLPPALTTITPALQKPPESPHSAGKRTLTRAGIPTLNPRKKINTRASFDSDDDDDEIEEVEDMIIDQTIPSRAKSVGLLGTRLKKMREGILQSRQQRRESTSRRAEKLSKREEAIYYDFRAVPPSERSQSVPSENATKRKATILTDPLRSPEGELGDDLFRNTFMYEQNAQGKRTRKTSPGAARRELDAKRARRDRRREDRRRSKVSSRRQQWHEQFMQEVYAEVPELKPAPSDIPAWDNHNQDLNHNADGDVSDNEDSEGGPSTDSSFDEDAARAAAIAESRRKLAELEADRPLWEASAKQRALREKAEQETFRLKAEQRRWDEAKRTGAARRAEDHHKAREAKEREEAARREQEEVVRQEREDAGRRKQERERRNQRWTYGPWSPGRALEKYKVMSDDFDSTKFSAHDPLSFDVVPWPVLAAPSKLSVEDVDWTAVETFFHTIRRSMLSQDFKILVEKSHKRFHPDRWRSRGLLKTVVDEAERGCLEVAATTVAQALTPIWRDLTGR
;
A
#
# COMPACT_ATOMS: atom_id res chain seq x y z
N MET A 1 -22.14 -53.01 -27.91
CA MET A 1 -23.17 -52.43 -28.79
C MET A 1 -24.31 -51.98 -27.88
N ASP A 2 -24.16 -50.84 -27.23
CA ASP A 2 -25.21 -50.25 -26.40
C ASP A 2 -25.38 -48.79 -26.85
N SER A 3 -26.57 -48.51 -27.40
CA SER A 3 -26.94 -47.25 -28.02
C SER A 3 -27.10 -46.14 -26.98
N LEU A 4 -26.32 -45.07 -27.13
CA LEU A 4 -26.51 -43.78 -26.48
C LEU A 4 -27.65 -43.01 -27.17
N THR A 5 -28.81 -42.96 -26.54
CA THR A 5 -29.93 -42.08 -26.92
C THR A 5 -29.69 -40.66 -26.40
N HIS A 6 -29.25 -39.77 -27.30
CA HIS A 6 -29.25 -38.33 -27.07
C HIS A 6 -30.69 -37.79 -27.09
N VAL A 7 -31.21 -37.35 -25.94
CA VAL A 7 -32.50 -36.65 -25.84
C VAL A 7 -32.26 -35.16 -26.08
N LEU A 8 -32.49 -34.70 -27.31
CA LEU A 8 -32.56 -33.29 -27.69
C LEU A 8 -33.93 -32.73 -27.28
N TYR A 9 -33.98 -31.99 -26.16
CA TYR A 9 -35.17 -31.21 -25.79
C TYR A 9 -35.28 -29.98 -26.71
N HIS A 10 -36.08 -30.09 -27.77
CA HIS A 10 -36.56 -28.93 -28.53
C HIS A 10 -37.61 -28.18 -27.70
N PHE A 11 -37.22 -27.08 -27.07
CA PHE A 11 -38.14 -26.14 -26.43
C PHE A 11 -38.91 -25.38 -27.52
N ARG A 12 -40.10 -25.88 -27.87
CA ARG A 12 -40.97 -25.27 -28.89
C ARG A 12 -41.60 -24.00 -28.32
N MET A 13 -41.08 -22.83 -28.68
CA MET A 13 -41.70 -21.56 -28.34
C MET A 13 -42.99 -21.37 -29.15
N SER A 14 -44.14 -21.51 -28.48
CA SER A 14 -45.43 -21.07 -29.02
C SER A 14 -45.48 -19.54 -29.05
N SER A 15 -45.63 -18.94 -30.23
CA SER A 15 -45.89 -17.49 -30.37
C SER A 15 -47.22 -17.11 -29.72
N PRO A 16 -47.25 -16.25 -28.68
CA PRO A 16 -48.50 -15.76 -28.10
C PRO A 16 -49.11 -14.65 -28.97
N ALA A 17 -50.44 -14.67 -29.09
CA ALA A 17 -51.23 -13.66 -29.78
C ALA A 17 -51.11 -12.28 -29.10
N ALA A 18 -51.05 -11.21 -29.91
CA ALA A 18 -50.82 -9.83 -29.50
C ALA A 18 -52.01 -9.22 -28.71
N GLY A 19 -52.10 -9.55 -27.42
CA GLY A 19 -52.86 -8.78 -26.43
C GLY A 19 -52.00 -7.69 -25.76
N PRO A 20 -52.60 -6.69 -25.09
CA PRO A 20 -51.85 -5.69 -24.32
C PRO A 20 -50.98 -6.40 -23.28
N SER A 21 -49.67 -6.41 -23.53
CA SER A 21 -48.71 -7.16 -22.72
C SER A 21 -48.57 -6.45 -21.37
N THR A 22 -49.32 -6.93 -20.37
CA THR A 22 -49.12 -6.50 -18.99
C THR A 22 -47.73 -6.98 -18.57
N LEU A 23 -46.84 -6.02 -18.30
CA LEU A 23 -45.49 -6.32 -17.84
C LEU A 23 -45.59 -7.15 -16.55
N GLY A 24 -45.14 -8.39 -16.59
CA GLY A 24 -45.13 -9.26 -15.42
C GLY A 24 -44.34 -8.60 -14.29
N ARG A 25 -44.88 -8.58 -13.07
CA ARG A 25 -44.23 -7.95 -11.91
C ARG A 25 -43.70 -9.04 -10.97
N LEU A 26 -42.41 -9.04 -10.71
CA LEU A 26 -41.73 -9.92 -9.76
C LEU A 26 -41.43 -9.13 -8.49
N THR A 27 -42.07 -9.51 -7.40
CA THR A 27 -41.89 -8.87 -6.08
C THR A 27 -41.82 -9.92 -4.97
N GLY A 28 -41.02 -9.65 -3.94
CA GLY A 28 -40.93 -10.47 -2.73
C GLY A 28 -39.62 -11.26 -2.62
N THR A 29 -39.53 -12.13 -1.62
CA THR A 29 -38.30 -12.87 -1.27
C THR A 29 -38.36 -14.37 -1.58
N ILE A 30 -39.37 -14.82 -2.35
CA ILE A 30 -39.56 -16.23 -2.69
C ILE A 30 -38.73 -16.55 -3.93
N PRO A 31 -37.76 -17.50 -3.86
CA PRO A 31 -37.03 -17.95 -5.04
C PRO A 31 -37.88 -18.87 -5.91
N GLY A 32 -37.59 -18.89 -7.21
CA GLY A 32 -38.20 -19.79 -8.18
C GLY A 32 -39.59 -19.40 -8.68
N VAL A 33 -39.89 -18.10 -8.74
CA VAL A 33 -41.14 -17.58 -9.33
C VAL A 33 -41.21 -17.84 -10.85
N ILE A 34 -40.08 -17.74 -11.56
CA ILE A 34 -39.99 -18.05 -13.00
C ILE A 34 -39.38 -19.43 -13.23
N ASP A 35 -38.30 -19.76 -12.52
CA ASP A 35 -37.65 -21.07 -12.59
C ASP A 35 -37.82 -21.82 -11.26
N PRO A 36 -38.78 -22.77 -11.16
CA PRO A 36 -39.01 -23.54 -9.93
C PRO A 36 -37.77 -24.23 -9.37
N SER A 37 -36.83 -24.62 -10.24
CA SER A 37 -35.59 -25.32 -9.83
C SER A 37 -34.57 -24.41 -9.14
N GLN A 38 -34.72 -23.09 -9.25
CA GLN A 38 -33.89 -22.11 -8.53
C GLN A 38 -33.98 -22.29 -7.02
N ARG A 39 -35.15 -22.71 -6.50
CA ARG A 39 -35.35 -22.93 -5.06
C ARG A 39 -34.38 -23.99 -4.52
N ASP A 40 -34.21 -25.09 -5.23
CA ASP A 40 -33.37 -26.21 -4.80
C ASP A 40 -31.88 -25.90 -4.92
N ARG A 41 -31.48 -25.00 -5.83
CA ARG A 41 -30.09 -24.54 -5.97
C ARG A 41 -29.69 -23.51 -4.92
N LEU A 42 -30.61 -22.63 -4.54
CA LEU A 42 -30.32 -21.50 -3.66
C LEU A 42 -30.44 -21.83 -2.18
N LEU A 43 -31.47 -22.59 -1.81
CA LEU A 43 -31.79 -22.89 -0.42
C LEU A 43 -30.98 -24.07 0.07
N THR A 44 -30.37 -23.93 1.26
CA THR A 44 -29.66 -25.05 1.91
C THR A 44 -30.65 -26.11 2.39
N PHE A 45 -31.88 -25.68 2.75
CA PHE A 45 -32.96 -26.56 3.17
C PHE A 45 -34.25 -26.25 2.41
N THR A 46 -34.99 -27.30 2.01
CA THR A 46 -36.22 -27.22 1.19
C THR A 46 -37.29 -26.28 1.75
N HIS A 47 -37.40 -26.15 3.07
CA HIS A 47 -38.39 -25.30 3.76
C HIS A 47 -37.81 -24.02 4.37
N SER A 48 -36.57 -23.65 4.02
CA SER A 48 -36.00 -22.38 4.46
C SER A 48 -36.67 -21.20 3.75
N SER A 49 -36.50 -20.01 4.33
CA SER A 49 -36.98 -18.75 3.76
C SER A 49 -35.83 -17.75 3.67
N LEU A 50 -35.81 -16.95 2.60
CA LEU A 50 -34.84 -15.87 2.44
C LEU A 50 -35.43 -14.54 2.89
N SER A 51 -34.57 -13.74 3.51
CA SER A 51 -34.82 -12.34 3.84
C SER A 51 -33.59 -11.53 3.49
N PHE A 52 -33.77 -10.28 3.07
CA PHE A 52 -32.66 -9.41 2.69
C PHE A 52 -32.52 -8.24 3.66
N ALA A 53 -31.29 -7.84 3.92
CA ALA A 53 -30.97 -6.70 4.78
C ALA A 53 -29.75 -5.94 4.25
N SER A 54 -29.62 -4.68 4.65
CA SER A 54 -28.41 -3.89 4.39
C SER A 54 -27.43 -4.06 5.55
N PHE A 55 -26.24 -4.58 5.23
CA PHE A 55 -25.11 -4.64 6.13
C PHE A 55 -24.34 -3.33 6.05
N ASN A 56 -24.39 -2.55 7.13
CA ASN A 56 -23.54 -1.40 7.33
C ASN A 56 -22.43 -1.78 8.31
N PRO A 57 -21.14 -1.77 7.91
CA PRO A 57 -20.04 -2.09 8.80
C PRO A 57 -20.08 -1.28 10.09
N HIS A 58 -20.51 -0.01 10.01
CA HIS A 58 -20.57 0.88 11.17
C HIS A 58 -21.62 0.50 12.20
N THR A 59 -22.73 -0.12 11.78
CA THR A 59 -23.76 -0.61 12.71
C THR A 59 -23.40 -1.99 13.26
N ALA A 60 -22.72 -2.81 12.47
CA ALA A 60 -22.29 -4.16 12.87
C ALA A 60 -21.13 -4.15 13.88
N THR A 61 -20.18 -3.20 13.75
CA THR A 61 -19.16 -2.99 14.79
C THR A 61 -19.74 -2.16 15.93
N SER A 62 -20.55 -2.79 16.78
CA SER A 62 -20.99 -2.16 18.02
C SER A 62 -19.77 -1.84 18.91
N SER A 63 -19.66 -0.57 19.31
CA SER A 63 -19.05 -0.15 20.58
C SER A 63 -17.54 -0.42 20.83
N ASN A 64 -16.78 0.69 20.83
CA ASN A 64 -15.64 1.02 21.71
C ASN A 64 -14.38 0.13 21.78
N LEU A 65 -14.34 -1.07 21.21
CA LEU A 65 -13.20 -1.99 21.38
C LEU A 65 -12.35 -2.18 20.12
N MET A 66 -12.73 -1.59 18.99
CA MET A 66 -11.93 -1.62 17.76
C MET A 66 -11.24 -0.26 17.52
N PRO A 67 -9.91 -0.19 17.51
CA PRO A 67 -9.19 1.04 17.20
C PRO A 67 -9.40 1.41 15.73
N ASP A 68 -10.13 2.52 15.54
CA ASP A 68 -10.16 3.36 14.36
C ASP A 68 -10.09 2.62 13.00
N ALA A 69 -11.18 1.93 12.64
CA ALA A 69 -11.38 1.32 11.32
C ALA A 69 -11.16 2.29 10.14
N ARG A 70 -11.09 3.60 10.40
CA ARG A 70 -10.73 4.66 9.42
C ARG A 70 -9.26 4.60 8.98
N LYS A 71 -8.39 3.87 9.69
CA LYS A 71 -6.96 3.70 9.33
C LYS A 71 -6.70 2.48 8.44
N LEU A 72 -7.66 1.57 8.31
CA LEU A 72 -7.62 0.59 7.25
C LEU A 72 -8.03 1.34 5.99
N SER A 73 -7.06 1.63 5.13
CA SER A 73 -7.23 2.08 3.75
C SER A 73 -7.90 1.00 2.89
N LEU A 74 -8.92 0.34 3.43
CA LEU A 74 -9.83 -0.48 2.65
C LEU A 74 -10.61 0.50 1.78
N ASN A 75 -10.47 0.30 0.48
CA ASN A 75 -10.95 1.18 -0.57
C ASN A 75 -12.40 1.64 -0.33
N GLN A 76 -12.73 2.77 -0.95
CA GLN A 76 -14.00 3.49 -0.90
C GLN A 76 -15.26 2.61 -1.07
N ASP A 77 -15.11 1.35 -1.48
CA ASP A 77 -16.12 0.29 -1.54
C ASP A 77 -16.77 -0.12 -0.19
N LEU A 78 -16.19 0.23 0.97
CA LEU A 78 -16.82 -0.08 2.28
C LEU A 78 -17.85 0.95 2.74
N SER A 79 -17.93 2.14 2.12
CA SER A 79 -18.92 3.15 2.53
C SER A 79 -20.33 2.87 2.03
N ASN A 80 -20.47 2.00 1.02
CA ASN A 80 -21.77 1.63 0.50
C ASN A 80 -22.32 0.43 1.29
N PRO A 81 -23.53 0.53 1.87
CA PRO A 81 -24.17 -0.61 2.53
C PRO A 81 -24.20 -1.81 1.60
N ARG A 82 -23.64 -2.94 2.05
CA ARG A 82 -23.66 -4.18 1.25
C ARG A 82 -24.94 -4.94 1.56
N ARG A 83 -25.59 -5.50 0.54
CA ARG A 83 -26.76 -6.35 0.76
C ARG A 83 -26.32 -7.72 1.27
N ILE A 84 -26.99 -8.21 2.31
CA ILE A 84 -26.85 -9.57 2.83
C ILE A 84 -28.16 -10.31 2.66
N VAL A 85 -28.07 -11.60 2.41
CA VAL A 85 -29.20 -12.53 2.46
C VAL A 85 -29.12 -13.32 3.76
N ILE A 86 -30.24 -13.42 4.46
CA ILE A 86 -30.42 -14.19 5.69
C ILE A 86 -31.38 -15.33 5.36
N GLU A 87 -30.86 -16.55 5.38
CA GLU A 87 -31.63 -17.79 5.24
C GLU A 87 -32.09 -18.24 6.64
N ARG A 88 -33.40 -18.25 6.87
CA ARG A 88 -34.00 -18.75 8.10
C ARG A 88 -34.39 -20.21 7.91
N LEU A 89 -33.77 -21.08 8.71
CA LEU A 89 -34.09 -22.50 8.73
C LEU A 89 -35.42 -22.75 9.45
N PRO A 90 -36.10 -23.88 9.18
CA PRO A 90 -37.31 -24.28 9.93
C PRO A 90 -37.08 -24.41 11.45
N THR A 91 -35.83 -24.63 11.87
CA THR A 91 -35.43 -24.70 13.29
C THR A 91 -35.36 -23.35 13.99
N GLY A 92 -35.51 -22.24 13.25
CA GLY A 92 -35.34 -20.87 13.75
C GLY A 92 -33.89 -20.37 13.70
N ALA A 93 -32.91 -21.22 13.39
CA ALA A 93 -31.54 -20.79 13.13
C ALA A 93 -31.48 -19.90 11.88
N SER A 94 -30.55 -18.93 11.88
CA SER A 94 -30.37 -18.01 10.75
C SER A 94 -28.92 -18.09 10.25
N LEU A 95 -28.76 -18.38 8.96
CA LEU A 95 -27.49 -18.29 8.25
C LEU A 95 -27.51 -17.02 7.41
N TRP A 96 -26.36 -16.38 7.22
CA TRP A 96 -26.28 -15.21 6.35
C TRP A 96 -25.05 -15.24 5.45
N ARG A 97 -25.18 -14.64 4.27
CA ARG A 97 -24.09 -14.47 3.30
C ARG A 97 -24.25 -13.15 2.55
N PHE A 98 -23.18 -12.63 1.98
CA PHE A 98 -23.24 -11.44 1.13
C PHE A 98 -23.89 -11.77 -0.21
N VAL A 99 -24.72 -10.85 -0.72
CA VAL A 99 -25.24 -10.94 -2.09
C VAL A 99 -24.10 -10.56 -3.05
N PRO A 100 -23.77 -11.40 -4.06
CA PRO A 100 -22.78 -11.06 -5.08
C PRO A 100 -23.10 -9.75 -5.80
N LYS A 101 -22.07 -9.04 -6.25
CA LYS A 101 -22.26 -7.86 -7.13
C LYS A 101 -22.63 -8.36 -8.53
N ALA A 102 -23.59 -7.68 -9.18
CA ALA A 102 -23.83 -7.92 -10.60
C ALA A 102 -22.64 -7.49 -11.45
N ARG A 103 -22.48 -8.11 -12.63
CA ARG A 103 -21.57 -7.60 -13.65
C ARG A 103 -22.09 -6.25 -14.14
N ARG A 104 -21.19 -5.29 -14.31
CA ARG A 104 -21.50 -3.93 -14.71
C ARG A 104 -20.78 -3.66 -16.01
N ASP A 105 -21.48 -3.05 -16.96
CA ASP A 105 -20.83 -2.57 -18.18
C ASP A 105 -19.86 -1.44 -17.86
N GLN A 106 -18.94 -1.18 -18.80
CA GLN A 106 -18.06 -0.03 -18.73
C GLN A 106 -18.91 1.24 -18.51
N ASN A 107 -18.48 2.09 -17.57
CA ASN A 107 -19.17 3.33 -17.15
C ASN A 107 -20.42 3.17 -16.27
N VAL A 108 -20.75 1.96 -15.80
CA VAL A 108 -21.85 1.77 -14.82
C VAL A 108 -21.30 1.75 -13.39
N PHE A 109 -21.50 2.85 -12.65
CA PHE A 109 -20.96 3.01 -11.30
C PHE A 109 -21.76 2.31 -10.19
N ASN A 110 -23.06 2.11 -10.38
CA ASN A 110 -23.97 1.50 -9.41
C ASN A 110 -25.05 0.67 -10.10
N GLU A 111 -25.79 -0.14 -9.33
CA GLU A 111 -26.86 -0.98 -9.88
C GLU A 111 -28.15 -0.20 -10.18
N GLY A 112 -28.23 1.10 -9.85
CA GLY A 112 -29.40 1.96 -10.03
C GLY A 112 -30.45 1.85 -8.92
N GLU A 113 -31.62 2.44 -9.16
CA GLU A 113 -32.79 2.41 -8.27
C GLU A 113 -33.72 1.23 -8.59
N TRP A 114 -34.48 0.78 -7.60
CA TRP A 114 -35.40 -0.35 -7.67
C TRP A 114 -36.80 0.05 -7.15
N PRO A 115 -37.90 -0.52 -7.68
CA PRO A 115 -38.00 -1.56 -8.71
C PRO A 115 -37.74 -1.03 -10.13
N ARG A 116 -37.32 -1.89 -11.05
CA ARG A 116 -37.07 -1.52 -12.46
C ARG A 116 -37.43 -2.62 -13.46
N VAL A 117 -37.51 -2.27 -14.73
CA VAL A 117 -37.76 -3.22 -15.82
C VAL A 117 -36.46 -3.95 -16.19
N ILE A 118 -36.50 -5.27 -16.23
CA ILE A 118 -35.37 -6.16 -16.50
C ILE A 118 -35.76 -7.17 -17.55
N ASN A 119 -34.84 -7.46 -18.46
CA ASN A 119 -34.98 -8.54 -19.42
C ASN A 119 -34.43 -9.84 -18.81
N ILE A 120 -35.31 -10.76 -18.43
CA ILE A 120 -34.98 -12.07 -17.87
C ILE A 120 -35.18 -13.11 -18.97
N CYS A 121 -34.08 -13.67 -19.47
CA CYS A 121 -34.09 -14.70 -20.52
C CYS A 121 -34.90 -14.35 -21.78
N GLY A 122 -34.94 -13.06 -22.17
CA GLY A 122 -35.67 -12.57 -23.35
C GLY A 122 -37.02 -11.95 -23.06
N THR A 123 -37.53 -12.04 -21.82
CA THR A 123 -38.85 -11.53 -21.43
C THR A 123 -38.70 -10.36 -20.45
N LEU A 124 -39.49 -9.31 -20.63
CA LEU A 124 -39.45 -8.12 -19.77
C LEU A 124 -40.32 -8.30 -18.51
N TYR A 125 -39.71 -8.05 -17.36
CA TYR A 125 -40.39 -8.08 -16.06
C TYR A 125 -40.07 -6.82 -15.24
N GLY A 126 -41.05 -6.31 -14.51
CA GLY A 126 -40.83 -5.32 -13.45
C GLY A 126 -40.34 -6.01 -12.19
N CYS A 127 -39.07 -5.87 -11.85
CA CYS A 127 -38.39 -6.64 -10.81
C CYS A 127 -38.08 -5.77 -9.57
N SER A 128 -38.36 -6.28 -8.37
CA SER A 128 -37.93 -5.66 -7.10
C SER A 128 -36.46 -5.97 -6.79
N GLU A 129 -35.82 -5.17 -5.93
CA GLU A 129 -34.42 -5.40 -5.50
C GLU A 129 -34.22 -6.80 -4.92
N ASP A 130 -35.15 -7.29 -4.10
CA ASP A 130 -35.08 -8.64 -3.50
C ASP A 130 -35.10 -9.75 -4.56
N GLN A 131 -35.91 -9.62 -5.61
CA GLN A 131 -35.98 -10.61 -6.69
C GLN A 131 -34.71 -10.57 -7.54
N TRP A 132 -34.16 -9.39 -7.81
CA TRP A 132 -32.86 -9.24 -8.45
C TRP A 132 -31.73 -9.90 -7.64
N ASP A 133 -31.70 -9.69 -6.33
CA ASP A 133 -30.71 -10.29 -5.44
C ASP A 133 -30.82 -11.82 -5.38
N ILE A 134 -32.04 -12.38 -5.50
CA ILE A 134 -32.24 -13.83 -5.64
C ILE A 134 -31.53 -14.38 -6.89
N TYR A 135 -31.67 -13.73 -8.04
CA TYR A 135 -30.99 -14.17 -9.26
C TYR A 135 -29.47 -14.01 -9.19
N LYS A 136 -28.95 -12.98 -8.50
CA LYS A 136 -27.50 -12.81 -8.29
C LYS A 136 -26.89 -13.92 -7.41
N LEU A 137 -27.68 -14.56 -6.55
CA LEU A 137 -27.22 -15.66 -5.72
C LEU A 137 -27.12 -16.98 -6.49
N ASP A 138 -27.79 -17.10 -7.63
CA ASP A 138 -27.91 -18.36 -8.36
C ASP A 138 -26.81 -18.47 -9.42
N PRO A 139 -25.86 -19.41 -9.28
CA PRO A 139 -24.75 -19.54 -10.22
C PRO A 139 -25.19 -19.92 -11.65
N MET A 140 -26.44 -20.37 -11.83
CA MET A 140 -27.01 -20.65 -13.14
C MET A 140 -27.40 -19.39 -13.93
N TYR A 141 -27.36 -18.20 -13.31
CA TYR A 141 -27.73 -16.94 -13.95
C TYR A 141 -26.60 -15.92 -13.85
N GLU A 142 -26.39 -15.20 -14.95
CA GLU A 142 -25.52 -14.05 -15.01
C GLU A 142 -26.37 -12.78 -15.02
N CYS A 143 -26.14 -11.92 -14.01
CA CYS A 143 -26.83 -10.66 -13.85
C CYS A 143 -25.93 -9.52 -14.34
N GLN A 144 -26.34 -8.83 -15.41
CA GLN A 144 -25.59 -7.73 -16.03
C GLN A 144 -26.37 -6.42 -15.99
N VAL A 145 -25.77 -5.38 -15.41
CA VAL A 145 -26.30 -4.01 -15.40
C VAL A 145 -25.68 -3.23 -16.55
N ARG A 146 -26.53 -2.75 -17.46
CA ARG A 146 -26.13 -1.99 -18.64
C ARG A 146 -26.41 -0.50 -18.47
N LEU A 147 -25.71 0.33 -19.24
CA LEU A 147 -25.93 1.77 -19.25
C LEU A 147 -27.25 2.09 -19.99
N PRO A 148 -28.12 2.98 -19.46
CA PRO A 148 -29.30 3.44 -20.19
C PRO A 148 -28.92 3.99 -21.58
N PRO A 149 -29.67 3.66 -22.65
CA PRO A 149 -31.01 3.08 -22.66
C PRO A 149 -31.07 1.55 -22.63
N ALA A 150 -29.93 0.86 -22.60
CA ALA A 150 -29.92 -0.60 -22.57
C ALA A 150 -30.51 -1.11 -21.25
N LEU A 151 -31.42 -2.07 -21.35
CA LEU A 151 -32.04 -2.68 -20.17
C LEU A 151 -31.05 -3.60 -19.46
N THR A 152 -31.18 -3.66 -18.14
CA THR A 152 -30.50 -4.68 -17.34
C THR A 152 -31.02 -6.06 -17.75
N THR A 153 -30.11 -7.03 -17.79
CA THR A 153 -30.37 -8.37 -18.31
C THR A 153 -29.98 -9.44 -17.30
N ILE A 154 -30.80 -10.49 -17.23
CA ILE A 154 -30.48 -11.76 -16.56
C ILE A 154 -30.47 -12.82 -17.65
N THR A 155 -29.31 -13.40 -17.90
CA THR A 155 -29.12 -14.47 -18.89
C THR A 155 -28.70 -15.74 -18.18
N PRO A 156 -29.03 -16.94 -18.69
CA PRO A 156 -28.44 -18.16 -18.19
C PRO A 156 -26.91 -18.06 -18.27
N ALA A 157 -26.22 -18.32 -17.16
CA ALA A 157 -24.78 -18.36 -17.14
C ALA A 157 -24.33 -19.47 -18.08
N LEU A 158 -23.46 -19.15 -19.04
CA LEU A 158 -22.79 -20.18 -19.83
C LEU A 158 -21.97 -20.98 -18.83
N GLN A 159 -22.34 -22.24 -18.58
CA GLN A 159 -21.57 -23.11 -17.70
C GLN A 159 -20.14 -23.11 -18.23
N LYS A 160 -19.23 -22.46 -17.50
CA LYS A 160 -17.80 -22.54 -17.82
C LYS A 160 -17.51 -24.03 -17.81
N PRO A 161 -17.05 -24.64 -18.91
CA PRO A 161 -16.74 -26.06 -18.91
C PRO A 161 -15.84 -26.30 -17.70
N PRO A 162 -16.11 -27.32 -16.88
CA PRO A 162 -15.37 -27.56 -15.65
C PRO A 162 -13.90 -27.49 -16.01
N GLU A 163 -13.20 -26.48 -15.48
CA GLU A 163 -11.79 -26.28 -15.79
C GLU A 163 -11.12 -27.61 -15.51
N SER A 164 -10.62 -28.24 -16.58
CA SER A 164 -10.00 -29.56 -16.50
C SER A 164 -8.99 -29.49 -15.37
N PRO A 165 -9.02 -30.42 -14.39
CA PRO A 165 -8.19 -30.32 -13.19
C PRO A 165 -6.77 -30.03 -13.64
N HIS A 166 -6.27 -28.83 -13.32
CA HIS A 166 -4.98 -28.34 -13.79
C HIS A 166 -3.95 -29.45 -13.58
N SER A 167 -3.39 -29.93 -14.70
CA SER A 167 -2.36 -30.95 -14.69
C SER A 167 -1.19 -30.43 -13.86
N ALA A 168 -1.05 -30.94 -12.64
CA ALA A 168 0.10 -30.70 -11.79
C ALA A 168 1.38 -30.88 -12.62
N GLY A 169 2.22 -29.85 -12.62
CA GLY A 169 3.34 -29.70 -13.55
C GLY A 169 4.17 -30.96 -13.76
N LYS A 170 4.43 -31.26 -15.03
CA LYS A 170 5.41 -32.24 -15.48
C LYS A 170 6.79 -31.88 -14.90
N ARG A 171 7.22 -32.62 -13.87
CA ARG A 171 8.64 -32.72 -13.50
C ARG A 171 9.39 -33.43 -14.61
N THR A 172 10.35 -32.74 -15.18
CA THR A 172 11.34 -33.26 -16.12
C THR A 172 12.12 -34.40 -15.49
N LEU A 173 12.05 -35.58 -16.10
CA LEU A 173 12.71 -36.81 -15.64
C LEU A 173 13.65 -37.28 -16.75
N THR A 174 14.93 -36.90 -16.65
CA THR A 174 16.13 -37.56 -17.22
C THR A 174 17.28 -37.19 -16.28
N ARG A 175 18.24 -38.01 -15.86
CA ARG A 175 18.84 -39.25 -16.36
C ARG A 175 19.61 -39.92 -15.20
N ALA A 176 19.68 -41.24 -15.25
CA ALA A 176 20.19 -42.16 -14.22
C ALA A 176 21.69 -42.02 -13.86
N GLY A 177 22.02 -42.37 -12.60
CA GLY A 177 23.36 -42.66 -12.09
C GLY A 177 23.28 -43.33 -10.71
N ILE A 178 23.85 -44.53 -10.61
CA ILE A 178 23.80 -45.59 -9.56
C ILE A 178 24.58 -45.23 -8.27
N PRO A 179 24.35 -45.90 -7.11
CA PRO A 179 24.37 -45.31 -5.77
C PRO A 179 25.63 -45.60 -4.94
N THR A 180 25.85 -44.80 -3.88
CA THR A 180 26.68 -45.20 -2.74
C THR A 180 25.98 -44.94 -1.40
N LEU A 181 25.99 -46.00 -0.61
CA LEU A 181 25.46 -46.19 0.74
C LEU A 181 25.82 -45.07 1.72
N ASN A 182 24.82 -44.51 2.41
CA ASN A 182 24.88 -44.36 3.88
C ASN A 182 23.53 -43.95 4.50
N PRO A 183 23.10 -44.56 5.62
CA PRO A 183 21.83 -44.25 6.27
C PRO A 183 22.04 -43.31 7.46
N ARG A 184 21.30 -42.19 7.54
CA ARG A 184 20.94 -41.58 8.84
C ARG A 184 19.87 -40.49 8.73
N LYS A 185 18.78 -40.73 9.48
CA LYS A 185 17.79 -39.80 10.09
C LYS A 185 16.89 -38.99 9.11
N LYS A 186 15.64 -39.40 8.86
CA LYS A 186 14.41 -39.28 9.69
C LYS A 186 13.85 -37.84 9.85
N ILE A 187 12.61 -37.72 9.34
CA ILE A 187 11.45 -36.95 9.85
C ILE A 187 11.19 -35.55 9.26
N ASN A 188 10.37 -35.56 8.20
CA ASN A 188 9.00 -35.03 8.13
C ASN A 188 8.74 -33.63 8.73
N THR A 189 8.51 -32.61 7.88
CA THR A 189 7.58 -31.52 8.22
C THR A 189 6.84 -31.05 6.98
N ARG A 190 5.51 -31.15 7.09
CA ARG A 190 4.46 -30.90 6.11
C ARG A 190 3.76 -29.61 6.57
N ALA A 191 3.84 -28.55 5.77
CA ALA A 191 2.96 -27.38 5.85
C ALA A 191 3.09 -26.58 4.55
N SER A 192 2.37 -27.04 3.53
CA SER A 192 2.06 -26.27 2.33
C SER A 192 0.85 -25.40 2.67
N PHE A 193 1.04 -24.08 2.71
CA PHE A 193 -0.06 -23.13 2.65
C PHE A 193 -0.07 -22.59 1.23
N ASP A 194 -1.10 -22.98 0.47
CA ASP A 194 -1.51 -22.32 -0.76
C ASP A 194 -1.90 -20.89 -0.43
N SER A 195 -1.29 -19.96 -1.15
CA SER A 195 -1.81 -18.61 -1.30
C SER A 195 -1.88 -18.37 -2.80
N ASP A 196 -3.04 -18.75 -3.36
CA ASP A 196 -3.58 -18.16 -4.58
C ASP A 196 -3.66 -16.65 -4.37
N ASP A 197 -2.93 -15.90 -5.19
CA ASP A 197 -3.24 -14.50 -5.48
C ASP A 197 -2.95 -14.33 -6.97
N ASP A 198 -3.91 -14.78 -7.76
CA ASP A 198 -4.14 -14.34 -9.13
C ASP A 198 -4.45 -12.84 -9.11
N ASP A 199 -3.57 -12.03 -9.70
CA ASP A 199 -3.98 -10.72 -10.20
C ASP A 199 -3.30 -10.49 -11.55
N ASP A 200 -4.09 -10.74 -12.59
CA ASP A 200 -3.87 -10.43 -13.98
C ASP A 200 -3.86 -8.90 -14.19
N GLU A 201 -2.68 -8.30 -14.39
CA GLU A 201 -2.56 -7.00 -15.07
C GLU A 201 -2.10 -7.22 -16.52
N ILE A 202 -3.06 -7.57 -17.37
CA ILE A 202 -3.11 -7.23 -18.80
C ILE A 202 -3.80 -5.85 -18.81
N GLU A 203 -3.24 -4.73 -19.29
CA GLU A 203 -3.24 -4.31 -20.69
C GLU A 203 -2.75 -2.85 -20.72
N GLU A 204 -1.47 -2.59 -20.98
CA GLU A 204 -0.98 -1.27 -21.41
C GLU A 204 -0.31 -1.49 -22.78
N VAL A 205 -1.18 -1.56 -23.79
CA VAL A 205 -0.85 -1.68 -25.20
C VAL A 205 -0.76 -0.28 -25.81
N GLU A 206 0.15 -0.15 -26.78
CA GLU A 206 0.27 0.95 -27.76
C GLU A 206 1.03 2.22 -27.33
N ASP A 207 2.35 2.17 -27.51
CA ASP A 207 3.01 3.17 -28.37
C ASP A 207 3.77 2.41 -29.48
N MET A 208 3.14 2.34 -30.64
CA MET A 208 3.74 1.87 -31.89
C MET A 208 4.72 2.92 -32.41
N ILE A 209 6.01 2.62 -32.38
CA ILE A 209 6.94 3.16 -33.38
C ILE A 209 7.17 2.04 -34.39
N ILE A 210 6.53 2.22 -35.54
CA ILE A 210 6.78 1.51 -36.79
C ILE A 210 8.17 1.91 -37.26
N ASP A 211 9.07 0.94 -37.44
CA ASP A 211 9.97 0.96 -38.59
C ASP A 211 10.54 -0.43 -38.90
N GLN A 212 10.13 -0.88 -40.09
CA GLN A 212 10.93 -1.47 -41.17
C GLN A 212 11.85 -2.66 -40.85
N THR A 213 11.51 -3.73 -41.57
CA THR A 213 12.23 -4.97 -41.85
C THR A 213 13.65 -4.74 -42.41
N ILE A 214 14.53 -5.76 -42.26
CA ILE A 214 15.77 -6.15 -43.03
C ILE A 214 16.86 -6.72 -42.05
N PRO A 215 17.73 -7.71 -42.41
CA PRO A 215 17.59 -9.09 -41.95
C PRO A 215 18.76 -9.57 -41.08
N SER A 216 18.74 -10.84 -40.70
CA SER A 216 19.80 -11.51 -39.96
C SER A 216 21.18 -11.37 -40.62
N ARG A 217 22.17 -10.86 -39.89
CA ARG A 217 23.57 -11.20 -40.14
C ARG A 217 24.36 -11.29 -38.83
N ALA A 218 25.17 -12.33 -38.77
CA ALA A 218 25.91 -12.76 -37.59
C ALA A 218 27.15 -11.89 -37.31
N LYS A 219 27.59 -11.95 -36.05
CA LYS A 219 28.95 -11.70 -35.54
C LYS A 219 29.51 -10.27 -35.71
N SER A 220 29.36 -9.46 -34.66
CA SER A 220 30.46 -8.60 -34.19
C SER A 220 30.53 -8.63 -32.67
N VAL A 221 31.63 -9.20 -32.18
CA VAL A 221 32.01 -9.30 -30.78
C VAL A 221 32.87 -8.08 -30.46
N GLY A 222 32.53 -7.39 -29.38
CA GLY A 222 33.44 -6.48 -28.69
C GLY A 222 33.20 -5.00 -28.96
N LEU A 223 32.31 -4.38 -28.16
CA LEU A 223 32.46 -3.03 -27.56
C LEU A 223 31.14 -2.49 -26.99
N LEU A 224 29.98 -3.00 -27.44
CA LEU A 224 28.65 -2.63 -26.88
C LEU A 224 28.25 -3.40 -25.60
N GLY A 225 29.05 -4.39 -25.19
CA GLY A 225 28.72 -5.29 -24.07
C GLY A 225 28.72 -4.63 -22.70
N THR A 226 29.51 -3.57 -22.48
CA THR A 226 29.65 -2.94 -21.17
C THR A 226 28.45 -2.07 -20.81
N ARG A 227 27.88 -1.32 -21.77
CA ARG A 227 26.68 -0.51 -21.57
C ARG A 227 25.45 -1.39 -21.33
N LEU A 228 25.31 -2.48 -22.09
CA LEU A 228 24.21 -3.43 -21.91
C LEU A 228 24.32 -4.19 -20.58
N LYS A 229 25.54 -4.54 -20.15
CA LYS A 229 25.79 -5.19 -18.85
C LYS A 229 25.46 -4.26 -17.68
N LYS A 230 25.82 -2.97 -17.77
CA LYS A 230 25.48 -1.97 -16.76
C LYS A 230 23.96 -1.70 -16.68
N MET A 231 23.27 -1.68 -17.82
CA MET A 231 21.81 -1.57 -17.87
C MET A 231 21.15 -2.81 -17.24
N ARG A 232 21.64 -4.01 -17.57
CA ARG A 232 21.14 -5.27 -17.00
C ARG A 232 21.37 -5.35 -15.50
N GLU A 233 22.50 -4.86 -15.01
CA GLU A 233 22.83 -4.77 -13.59
C GLU A 233 21.92 -3.76 -12.86
N GLY A 234 21.62 -2.61 -13.46
CA GLY A 234 20.65 -1.64 -12.91
C GLY A 234 19.23 -2.21 -12.81
N ILE A 235 18.80 -3.01 -13.79
CA ILE A 235 17.51 -3.72 -13.75
C ILE A 235 17.49 -4.76 -12.63
N LEU A 236 18.58 -5.51 -12.44
CA LEU A 236 18.70 -6.50 -11.37
C LEU A 236 18.70 -5.85 -9.98
N GLN A 237 19.44 -4.76 -9.80
CA GLN A 237 19.45 -4.00 -8.54
C GLN A 237 18.07 -3.39 -8.24
N SER A 238 17.37 -2.86 -9.25
CA SER A 238 16.00 -2.37 -9.07
C SER A 238 15.02 -3.48 -8.68
N ARG A 239 15.15 -4.67 -9.27
CA ARG A 239 14.36 -5.85 -8.89
C ARG A 239 14.70 -6.31 -7.47
N GLN A 240 15.97 -6.26 -7.07
CA GLN A 240 16.41 -6.62 -5.73
C GLN A 240 15.90 -5.63 -4.68
N GLN A 241 15.97 -4.32 -4.94
CA GLN A 241 15.38 -3.30 -4.06
C GLN A 241 13.87 -3.44 -3.91
N ARG A 242 13.14 -3.78 -5.00
CA ARG A 242 11.71 -4.10 -4.89
C ARG A 242 11.47 -5.32 -4.02
N ARG A 243 12.23 -6.41 -4.22
CA ARG A 243 12.13 -7.62 -3.37
C ARG A 243 12.43 -7.34 -1.90
N GLU A 244 13.47 -6.57 -1.60
CA GLU A 244 13.80 -6.17 -0.23
C GLU A 244 12.74 -5.25 0.37
N SER A 245 12.19 -4.32 -0.41
CA SER A 245 11.09 -3.45 0.06
C SER A 245 9.82 -4.25 0.35
N THR A 246 9.46 -5.20 -0.52
CA THR A 246 8.31 -6.08 -0.31
C THR A 246 8.55 -7.01 0.88
N SER A 247 9.76 -7.55 1.03
CA SER A 247 10.18 -8.37 2.17
C SER A 247 10.12 -7.58 3.49
N ARG A 248 10.63 -6.35 3.54
CA ARG A 248 10.50 -5.47 4.73
C ARG A 248 9.04 -5.12 5.05
N ARG A 249 8.17 -5.04 4.04
CA ARG A 249 6.74 -4.78 4.22
C ARG A 249 6.01 -6.03 4.73
N ALA A 250 6.36 -7.19 4.19
CA ALA A 250 5.88 -8.49 4.64
C ALA A 250 6.34 -8.80 6.08
N GLU A 251 7.59 -8.53 6.44
CA GLU A 251 8.10 -8.71 7.80
C GLU A 251 7.42 -7.76 8.80
N LYS A 252 7.06 -6.54 8.38
CA LYS A 252 6.25 -5.61 9.20
C LYS A 252 4.80 -6.06 9.36
N LEU A 253 4.26 -6.77 8.37
CA LEU A 253 2.91 -7.34 8.44
C LEU A 253 2.90 -8.63 9.27
N SER A 254 3.90 -9.51 9.12
CA SER A 254 3.99 -10.74 9.93
C SER A 254 4.23 -10.45 11.41
N LYS A 255 5.08 -9.46 11.73
CA LYS A 255 5.25 -8.94 13.11
C LYS A 255 3.98 -8.33 13.69
N ARG A 256 3.00 -7.97 12.85
CA ARG A 256 1.71 -7.39 13.26
C ARG A 256 0.60 -8.44 13.35
N GLU A 257 0.63 -9.47 12.51
CA GLU A 257 -0.32 -10.59 12.53
C GLU A 257 -0.08 -11.55 13.70
N GLU A 258 1.17 -11.73 14.15
CA GLU A 258 1.46 -12.49 15.39
C GLU A 258 0.95 -11.82 16.68
N ALA A 259 0.49 -10.56 16.61
CA ALA A 259 -0.06 -9.82 17.75
C ALA A 259 -1.59 -9.89 17.86
N ILE A 260 -2.29 -10.50 16.89
CA ILE A 260 -3.76 -10.49 16.86
C ILE A 260 -4.29 -11.88 16.44
N TYR A 261 -4.24 -12.82 17.38
CA TYR A 261 -4.97 -14.09 17.27
C TYR A 261 -6.36 -13.91 17.91
N TYR A 262 -7.38 -13.67 17.08
CA TYR A 262 -8.77 -13.54 17.53
C TYR A 262 -9.41 -14.91 17.77
N ASP A 263 -9.72 -15.22 19.01
CA ASP A 263 -10.54 -16.37 19.39
C ASP A 263 -12.04 -16.00 19.23
N PHE A 264 -12.67 -16.53 18.18
CA PHE A 264 -14.08 -16.31 17.86
C PHE A 264 -15.07 -17.16 18.68
N ARG A 265 -14.64 -17.91 19.71
CA ARG A 265 -15.48 -18.91 20.39
C ARG A 265 -16.07 -18.55 21.76
N ALA A 266 -15.93 -17.32 22.26
CA ALA A 266 -16.43 -16.97 23.59
C ALA A 266 -17.39 -15.77 23.58
N VAL A 267 -18.66 -16.00 23.22
CA VAL A 267 -19.77 -15.12 23.61
C VAL A 267 -20.58 -15.85 24.67
N PRO A 268 -20.55 -15.45 25.95
CA PRO A 268 -21.47 -15.98 26.95
C PRO A 268 -22.88 -15.42 26.71
N PRO A 269 -23.95 -16.21 26.93
CA PRO A 269 -25.32 -15.74 26.82
C PRO A 269 -25.60 -14.68 27.89
N SER A 270 -25.85 -13.43 27.46
CA SER A 270 -26.32 -12.35 28.32
C SER A 270 -27.73 -12.67 28.81
N GLU A 271 -27.88 -12.82 30.12
CA GLU A 271 -29.19 -12.93 30.75
C GLU A 271 -30.02 -11.67 30.54
N ARG A 272 -31.28 -11.93 30.24
CA ARG A 272 -32.32 -11.00 29.82
C ARG A 272 -32.94 -10.38 31.07
N SER A 273 -32.52 -9.16 31.42
CA SER A 273 -33.20 -8.37 32.45
C SER A 273 -34.56 -7.92 31.93
N GLN A 274 -35.63 -8.49 32.49
CA GLN A 274 -37.00 -8.00 32.30
C GLN A 274 -37.17 -6.70 33.08
N SER A 275 -37.44 -5.59 32.40
CA SER A 275 -37.97 -4.38 33.02
C SER A 275 -39.34 -4.07 32.42
N VAL A 276 -40.34 -4.10 33.29
CA VAL A 276 -41.76 -3.81 33.08
C VAL A 276 -41.95 -2.34 32.64
N PRO A 277 -42.88 -2.03 31.72
CA PRO A 277 -43.14 -0.64 31.32
C PRO A 277 -44.06 0.06 32.34
N SER A 278 -43.63 1.23 32.83
CA SER A 278 -44.49 2.19 33.53
C SER A 278 -45.02 3.20 32.53
N GLU A 279 -46.35 3.26 32.42
CA GLU A 279 -47.09 4.29 31.73
C GLU A 279 -47.03 5.64 32.47
N ASN A 280 -47.40 6.70 31.74
CA ASN A 280 -47.71 8.07 32.16
C ASN A 280 -46.56 9.10 32.17
N ALA A 281 -46.54 9.96 31.15
CA ALA A 281 -46.67 11.42 31.31
C ALA A 281 -46.57 12.19 29.97
N THR A 282 -47.74 12.52 29.43
CA THR A 282 -48.13 13.88 28.98
C THR A 282 -47.12 14.83 28.30
N LYS A 283 -47.31 14.94 26.97
CA LYS A 283 -47.33 16.14 26.12
C LYS A 283 -47.23 17.51 26.84
N ARG A 284 -46.29 18.38 26.40
CA ARG A 284 -46.57 19.81 26.10
C ARG A 284 -45.74 20.31 24.91
N LYS A 285 -46.45 20.89 23.94
CA LYS A 285 -45.96 21.73 22.84
C LYS A 285 -45.63 23.12 23.38
N ALA A 286 -44.59 23.77 22.87
CA ALA A 286 -44.43 25.22 22.98
C ALA A 286 -44.01 25.77 21.60
N THR A 287 -45.02 26.22 20.89
CA THR A 287 -44.97 27.16 19.77
C THR A 287 -44.63 28.54 20.33
N ILE A 288 -43.61 29.23 19.83
CA ILE A 288 -43.55 30.70 19.91
C ILE A 288 -43.21 31.23 18.52
N LEU A 289 -44.24 31.83 17.95
CA LEU A 289 -44.29 32.61 16.73
C LEU A 289 -44.68 34.01 17.20
N THR A 290 -43.79 35.00 17.04
CA THR A 290 -44.11 36.43 17.06
C THR A 290 -42.97 37.21 16.41
N ASP A 291 -43.24 37.68 15.19
CA ASP A 291 -42.84 38.98 14.63
C ASP A 291 -43.85 40.04 15.19
N PRO A 292 -43.67 41.39 15.23
CA PRO A 292 -43.12 42.24 14.16
C PRO A 292 -42.22 43.44 14.54
N LEU A 293 -41.42 43.85 13.55
CA LEU A 293 -40.94 45.20 13.20
C LEU A 293 -41.36 46.41 14.08
N ARG A 294 -40.36 47.14 14.62
CA ARG A 294 -40.34 48.63 14.67
C ARG A 294 -38.92 49.18 14.95
N SER A 295 -38.39 49.97 14.00
CA SER A 295 -37.31 50.97 14.17
C SER A 295 -37.79 52.13 15.09
N PRO A 296 -36.97 53.09 15.61
CA PRO A 296 -35.81 53.69 14.94
C PRO A 296 -34.59 54.09 15.82
N GLU A 297 -33.54 54.57 15.14
CA GLU A 297 -32.52 55.57 15.51
C GLU A 297 -32.31 55.95 16.99
N GLY A 298 -31.05 55.89 17.42
CA GLY A 298 -30.57 56.49 18.66
C GLY A 298 -29.04 56.49 18.71
N GLU A 299 -28.48 57.68 18.63
CA GLU A 299 -27.07 58.03 18.54
C GLU A 299 -26.22 57.66 19.77
N LEU A 300 -24.90 57.60 19.53
CA LEU A 300 -23.78 58.07 20.37
C LEU A 300 -23.83 57.87 21.90
N GLY A 301 -22.81 57.20 22.43
CA GLY A 301 -22.47 57.28 23.85
C GLY A 301 -21.28 56.41 24.22
N ASP A 302 -20.08 56.97 24.10
CA ASP A 302 -18.92 56.62 24.94
C ASP A 302 -19.34 56.66 26.42
N ASP A 303 -19.00 55.61 27.18
CA ASP A 303 -18.34 55.74 28.49
C ASP A 303 -18.18 54.38 29.20
N LEU A 304 -16.92 53.94 29.26
CA LEU A 304 -16.17 53.77 30.51
C LEU A 304 -16.89 53.21 31.77
N PHE A 305 -16.27 52.15 32.29
CA PHE A 305 -16.36 51.61 33.66
C PHE A 305 -17.67 50.96 34.12
N ARG A 306 -17.69 49.61 34.19
CA ARG A 306 -18.04 48.91 35.44
C ARG A 306 -17.75 47.40 35.45
N ASN A 307 -17.07 47.02 36.52
CA ASN A 307 -17.12 45.73 37.22
C ASN A 307 -16.51 44.49 36.56
N THR A 308 -15.22 44.31 36.86
CA THR A 308 -14.65 43.04 37.33
C THR A 308 -15.63 42.28 38.23
N PHE A 309 -16.35 41.32 37.66
CA PHE A 309 -17.05 40.28 38.41
C PHE A 309 -16.16 39.03 38.40
N MET A 310 -15.42 38.83 39.49
CA MET A 310 -14.77 37.54 39.76
C MET A 310 -15.84 36.51 40.04
N TYR A 311 -16.09 35.62 39.07
CA TYR A 311 -16.90 34.44 39.29
C TYR A 311 -15.98 33.33 39.83
N GLU A 312 -16.01 33.12 41.14
CA GLU A 312 -15.52 31.87 41.74
C GLU A 312 -16.35 30.72 41.19
N GLN A 313 -15.76 29.98 40.25
CA GLN A 313 -16.39 28.85 39.62
C GLN A 313 -16.32 27.65 40.57
N ASN A 314 -17.35 27.52 41.39
CA ASN A 314 -17.48 26.45 42.36
C ASN A 314 -17.50 25.09 41.63
N ALA A 315 -16.59 24.22 42.05
CA ALA A 315 -16.20 23.00 41.37
C ALA A 315 -17.22 21.88 41.58
N GLN A 316 -18.12 21.63 40.61
CA GLN A 316 -18.76 20.32 40.46
C GLN A 316 -18.94 19.94 38.97
N GLY A 317 -18.01 19.09 38.50
CA GLY A 317 -18.35 17.91 37.70
C GLY A 317 -19.01 18.12 36.33
N LYS A 318 -18.41 18.89 35.42
CA LYS A 318 -18.70 18.76 33.98
C LYS A 318 -17.44 18.35 33.22
N ARG A 319 -17.47 17.15 32.64
CA ARG A 319 -16.42 16.60 31.77
C ARG A 319 -16.15 17.59 30.63
N THR A 320 -15.07 18.36 30.76
CA THR A 320 -14.51 19.18 29.69
C THR A 320 -14.24 18.29 28.48
N ARG A 321 -15.03 18.45 27.42
CA ARG A 321 -14.70 17.91 26.09
C ARG A 321 -13.39 18.57 25.67
N LYS A 322 -12.26 17.84 25.77
CA LYS A 322 -10.90 18.37 25.58
C LYS A 322 -10.54 18.81 24.16
N THR A 323 -11.44 18.66 23.19
CA THR A 323 -11.17 19.08 21.81
C THR A 323 -12.43 19.70 21.24
N SER A 324 -12.37 21.01 20.97
CA SER A 324 -13.40 21.67 20.18
C SER A 324 -13.44 21.02 18.79
N PRO A 325 -14.62 20.87 18.15
CA PRO A 325 -14.73 20.32 16.80
C PRO A 325 -13.81 21.02 15.77
N GLY A 326 -13.48 22.29 16.00
CA GLY A 326 -12.54 23.05 15.17
C GLY A 326 -11.07 22.63 15.31
N ALA A 327 -10.65 22.01 16.42
CA ALA A 327 -9.29 21.47 16.58
C ALA A 327 -9.09 20.21 15.72
N ALA A 328 -10.07 19.31 15.71
CA ALA A 328 -10.04 18.11 14.87
C ALA A 328 -10.04 18.46 13.37
N ARG A 329 -10.80 19.50 12.97
CA ARG A 329 -10.81 19.99 11.59
C ARG A 329 -9.45 20.57 11.17
N ARG A 330 -8.85 21.41 12.02
CA ARG A 330 -7.50 21.96 11.79
C ARG A 330 -6.43 20.87 11.66
N GLU A 331 -6.51 19.81 12.46
CA GLU A 331 -5.57 18.69 12.38
C GLU A 331 -5.73 17.89 11.07
N LEU A 332 -6.96 17.67 10.62
CA LEU A 332 -7.24 17.01 9.33
C LEU A 332 -6.79 17.86 8.14
N ASP A 333 -7.00 19.17 8.18
CA ASP A 333 -6.53 20.09 7.14
C ASP A 333 -5.00 20.15 7.09
N ALA A 334 -4.33 20.15 8.25
CA ALA A 334 -2.87 20.04 8.32
C ALA A 334 -2.35 18.71 7.74
N LYS A 335 -3.03 17.58 8.03
CA LYS A 335 -2.70 16.26 7.44
C LYS A 335 -2.93 16.23 5.93
N ARG A 336 -3.98 16.89 5.43
CA ARG A 336 -4.25 17.02 3.98
C ARG A 336 -3.17 17.85 3.31
N ALA A 337 -2.83 19.01 3.85
CA ALA A 337 -1.75 19.87 3.35
C ALA A 337 -0.39 19.17 3.30
N ARG A 338 -0.05 18.36 4.32
CA ARG A 338 1.20 17.56 4.33
C ARG A 338 1.22 16.49 3.24
N ARG A 339 0.07 15.87 2.95
CA ARG A 339 -0.05 14.88 1.87
C ARG A 339 0.09 15.53 0.49
N ASP A 340 -0.49 16.71 0.32
CA ASP A 340 -0.41 17.43 -0.96
C ASP A 340 0.99 17.98 -1.22
N ARG A 341 1.70 18.50 -0.20
CA ARG A 341 3.14 18.83 -0.31
C ARG A 341 3.96 17.61 -0.76
N ARG A 342 3.75 16.45 -0.14
CA ARG A 342 4.47 15.21 -0.50
C ARG A 342 4.17 14.76 -1.94
N ARG A 343 2.97 14.99 -2.45
CA ARG A 343 2.62 14.71 -3.85
C ARG A 343 3.31 15.69 -4.80
N GLU A 344 3.32 16.96 -4.44
CA GLU A 344 3.97 18.01 -5.24
C GLU A 344 5.48 17.81 -5.32
N ASP A 345 6.13 17.49 -4.20
CA ASP A 345 7.57 17.18 -4.18
C ASP A 345 7.90 15.97 -5.06
N ARG A 346 7.04 14.94 -5.06
CA ARG A 346 7.19 13.79 -5.97
C ARG A 346 7.03 14.17 -7.44
N ARG A 347 6.09 15.06 -7.78
CA ARG A 347 5.93 15.56 -9.15
C ARG A 347 7.15 16.39 -9.57
N ARG A 348 7.60 17.32 -8.73
CA ARG A 348 8.81 18.13 -8.97
C ARG A 348 10.05 17.27 -9.14
N SER A 349 10.21 16.24 -8.31
CA SER A 349 11.32 15.28 -8.43
C SER A 349 11.27 14.53 -9.76
N LYS A 350 10.09 14.04 -10.18
CA LYS A 350 9.92 13.36 -11.48
C LYS A 350 10.24 14.28 -12.66
N VAL A 351 9.76 15.53 -12.63
CA VAL A 351 10.03 16.53 -13.67
C VAL A 351 11.52 16.88 -13.71
N SER A 352 12.16 17.07 -12.55
CA SER A 352 13.60 17.33 -12.47
C SER A 352 14.41 16.16 -13.00
N SER A 353 14.07 14.91 -12.65
CA SER A 353 14.75 13.73 -13.17
C SER A 353 14.59 13.58 -14.69
N ARG A 354 13.40 13.84 -15.24
CA ARG A 354 13.18 13.86 -16.70
C ARG A 354 14.01 14.95 -17.37
N ARG A 355 14.07 16.14 -16.78
CA ARG A 355 14.89 17.25 -17.29
C ARG A 355 16.38 16.93 -17.26
N GLN A 356 16.85 16.27 -16.20
CA GLN A 356 18.24 15.80 -16.10
C GLN A 356 18.55 14.72 -17.13
N GLN A 357 17.67 13.73 -17.30
CA GLN A 357 17.83 12.70 -18.32
C GLN A 357 17.85 13.29 -19.73
N TRP A 358 16.95 14.23 -20.01
CA TRP A 358 16.91 14.93 -21.28
C TRP A 358 18.19 15.75 -21.51
N HIS A 359 18.67 16.46 -20.48
CA HIS A 359 19.93 17.19 -20.56
C HIS A 359 21.13 16.26 -20.76
N GLU A 360 21.17 15.11 -20.08
CA GLU A 360 22.23 14.12 -20.24
C GLU A 360 22.22 13.49 -21.63
N GLN A 361 21.04 13.16 -22.16
CA GLN A 361 20.88 12.68 -23.54
C GLN A 361 21.32 13.73 -24.55
N PHE A 362 20.87 14.97 -24.38
CA PHE A 362 21.28 16.08 -25.23
C PHE A 362 22.80 16.31 -25.20
N MET A 363 23.43 16.29 -24.02
CA MET A 363 24.89 16.42 -23.92
C MET A 363 25.62 15.22 -24.55
N GLN A 364 25.09 14.00 -24.41
CA GLN A 364 25.65 12.82 -25.09
C GLN A 364 25.56 12.93 -26.61
N GLU A 365 24.45 13.44 -27.13
CA GLU A 365 24.26 13.69 -28.56
C GLU A 365 25.24 14.75 -29.08
N VAL A 366 25.34 15.89 -28.37
CA VAL A 366 26.30 16.96 -28.69
C VAL A 366 27.74 16.45 -28.68
N TYR A 367 28.14 15.63 -27.69
CA TYR A 367 29.50 15.07 -27.65
C TYR A 367 29.73 13.97 -28.69
N ALA A 368 28.69 13.26 -29.14
CA ALA A 368 28.80 12.28 -30.20
C ALA A 368 28.97 12.93 -31.58
N GLU A 369 28.44 14.15 -31.77
CA GLU A 369 28.60 14.92 -33.00
C GLU A 369 29.93 15.68 -33.10
N VAL A 370 30.67 15.88 -32.00
CA VAL A 370 32.03 16.42 -32.06
C VAL A 370 32.90 15.38 -32.77
N PRO A 371 33.39 15.64 -34.00
CA PRO A 371 34.19 14.68 -34.74
C PRO A 371 35.36 14.28 -33.86
N GLU A 372 35.46 12.99 -33.57
CA GLU A 372 36.60 12.41 -32.87
C GLU A 372 37.83 12.72 -33.72
N LEU A 373 38.55 13.80 -33.37
CA LEU A 373 39.85 14.12 -33.93
C LEU A 373 40.77 12.98 -33.52
N LYS A 374 40.77 11.95 -34.37
CA LYS A 374 41.57 10.74 -34.27
C LYS A 374 43.02 11.22 -34.07
N PRO A 375 43.61 11.04 -32.87
CA PRO A 375 44.98 11.47 -32.67
C PRO A 375 45.82 10.71 -33.69
N ALA A 376 46.54 11.46 -34.53
CA ALA A 376 47.38 10.90 -35.56
C ALA A 376 48.30 9.82 -34.93
N PRO A 377 48.45 8.65 -35.56
CA PRO A 377 49.28 7.58 -35.03
C PRO A 377 50.72 8.09 -34.85
N SER A 378 51.15 8.14 -33.59
CA SER A 378 52.48 8.56 -33.16
C SER A 378 53.44 7.37 -33.19
N ASP A 379 53.78 6.95 -34.40
CA ASP A 379 54.99 6.16 -34.66
C ASP A 379 56.04 7.10 -35.26
N ILE A 380 56.69 7.91 -34.41
CA ILE A 380 57.92 8.61 -34.79
C ILE A 380 58.99 8.31 -33.73
N PRO A 381 60.09 7.63 -34.09
CA PRO A 381 61.18 7.34 -33.18
C PRO A 381 61.90 8.64 -32.80
N ALA A 382 62.42 8.67 -31.57
CA ALA A 382 63.24 9.74 -31.03
C ALA A 382 64.46 10.01 -31.93
N TRP A 383 64.46 11.14 -32.63
CA TRP A 383 65.64 11.67 -33.29
C TRP A 383 65.93 13.07 -32.78
N ASP A 384 67.17 13.16 -32.37
CA ASP A 384 67.89 14.27 -31.82
C ASP A 384 68.06 15.39 -32.88
N ASN A 385 68.18 16.61 -32.36
CA ASN A 385 68.99 17.69 -32.91
C ASN A 385 68.58 18.48 -34.18
N HIS A 386 68.61 19.80 -33.98
CA HIS A 386 69.15 20.83 -34.87
C HIS A 386 68.57 21.12 -36.27
N ASN A 387 68.05 22.35 -36.36
CA ASN A 387 68.44 23.42 -37.31
C ASN A 387 67.83 23.41 -38.73
N GLN A 388 67.71 24.63 -39.26
CA GLN A 388 67.49 25.06 -40.64
C GLN A 388 66.05 25.17 -41.17
N ASP A 389 65.59 26.43 -41.25
CA ASP A 389 65.43 27.18 -42.50
C ASP A 389 65.06 26.45 -43.81
N LEU A 390 64.20 27.16 -44.57
CA LEU A 390 63.92 27.07 -46.03
C LEU A 390 62.71 26.22 -46.49
N ASN A 391 61.66 26.95 -46.87
CA ASN A 391 61.24 27.20 -48.26
C ASN A 391 60.88 26.01 -49.18
N HIS A 392 59.80 26.24 -49.96
CA HIS A 392 59.45 25.69 -51.29
C HIS A 392 58.58 24.42 -51.43
N ASN A 393 57.38 24.70 -51.96
CA ASN A 393 56.73 24.13 -53.15
C ASN A 393 56.16 22.70 -53.15
N ALA A 394 55.22 22.57 -54.10
CA ALA A 394 54.67 21.36 -54.70
C ALA A 394 53.63 20.63 -53.83
N ASP A 395 52.51 20.14 -54.34
CA ASP A 395 51.98 20.06 -55.70
C ASP A 395 50.55 19.52 -55.58
N GLY A 396 49.74 19.78 -56.61
CA GLY A 396 48.65 18.89 -57.00
C GLY A 396 47.35 19.00 -56.21
N ASP A 397 46.20 18.69 -56.77
CA ASP A 397 45.95 17.92 -57.98
C ASP A 397 44.44 17.94 -58.24
N VAL A 398 44.05 18.00 -59.53
CA VAL A 398 42.74 17.71 -60.17
C VAL A 398 41.46 18.30 -59.54
N SER A 399 40.34 18.54 -60.21
CA SER A 399 39.65 18.25 -61.48
C SER A 399 38.40 19.15 -61.35
N ASP A 400 37.67 19.63 -62.34
CA ASP A 400 37.46 19.25 -63.73
C ASP A 400 36.55 20.38 -64.28
N ASN A 401 36.82 20.79 -65.52
CA ASN A 401 35.89 20.93 -66.65
C ASN A 401 34.45 21.44 -66.44
N GLU A 402 33.82 22.18 -67.36
CA GLU A 402 34.11 22.74 -68.69
C GLU A 402 32.83 23.51 -69.06
N ASP A 403 32.97 24.55 -69.89
CA ASP A 403 32.00 25.07 -70.89
C ASP A 403 32.48 26.51 -71.21
N SER A 404 33.29 26.79 -72.24
CA SER A 404 33.17 26.44 -73.68
C SER A 404 31.77 26.80 -74.21
N GLU A 405 31.50 27.62 -75.22
CA GLU A 405 32.21 28.22 -76.35
C GLU A 405 31.53 29.60 -76.58
N GLY A 406 32.13 30.64 -77.14
CA GLY A 406 32.57 30.73 -78.53
C GLY A 406 32.34 32.17 -78.99
N GLY A 407 33.42 32.87 -79.33
CA GLY A 407 33.39 34.24 -79.86
C GLY A 407 34.33 34.33 -81.06
N PRO A 408 33.83 34.66 -82.26
CA PRO A 408 34.56 34.48 -83.50
C PRO A 408 35.67 35.51 -83.70
N SER A 409 36.79 34.99 -84.22
CA SER A 409 37.94 35.68 -84.79
C SER A 409 37.56 36.77 -85.80
N THR A 410 38.05 37.98 -85.57
CA THR A 410 38.23 38.99 -86.63
C THR A 410 39.64 39.58 -86.54
N ASP A 411 40.48 39.05 -87.40
CA ASP A 411 41.75 39.59 -87.89
C ASP A 411 41.57 41.06 -88.35
N SER A 412 42.13 42.00 -87.59
CA SER A 412 42.29 43.41 -87.99
C SER A 412 43.62 43.96 -87.45
N SER A 413 44.69 43.32 -87.93
CA SER A 413 46.04 43.34 -87.38
C SER A 413 46.87 44.64 -87.51
N PHE A 414 46.31 45.83 -87.74
CA PHE A 414 47.16 47.04 -87.83
C PHE A 414 46.61 48.37 -87.23
N ASP A 415 45.44 48.37 -86.56
CA ASP A 415 44.94 49.54 -85.79
C ASP A 415 44.74 49.24 -84.27
N GLU A 416 44.91 47.98 -83.84
CA GLU A 416 44.64 47.52 -82.47
C GLU A 416 45.73 47.91 -81.46
N ASP A 417 46.99 48.04 -81.91
CA ASP A 417 48.11 48.41 -81.03
C ASP A 417 48.05 49.88 -80.57
N ALA A 418 47.47 50.77 -81.37
CA ALA A 418 47.26 52.17 -80.98
C ALA A 418 46.14 52.30 -79.92
N ALA A 419 45.05 51.55 -80.07
CA ALA A 419 43.98 51.48 -79.07
C ALA A 419 44.43 50.79 -77.78
N ARG A 420 45.26 49.74 -77.88
CA ARG A 420 45.82 49.03 -76.73
C ARG A 420 46.83 49.90 -75.96
N ALA A 421 47.64 50.70 -76.64
CA ALA A 421 48.54 51.67 -76.00
C ALA A 421 47.78 52.80 -75.28
N ALA A 422 46.69 53.31 -75.85
CA ALA A 422 45.83 54.30 -75.21
C ALA A 422 45.12 53.73 -73.97
N ALA A 423 44.61 52.50 -74.03
CA ALA A 423 43.99 51.82 -72.89
C ALA A 423 44.99 51.53 -71.75
N ILE A 424 46.25 51.19 -72.08
CA ILE A 424 47.32 51.02 -71.08
C ILE A 424 47.70 52.37 -70.45
N ALA A 425 47.72 53.45 -71.23
CA ALA A 425 47.97 54.80 -70.71
C ALA A 425 46.83 55.29 -69.80
N GLU A 426 45.58 55.02 -70.16
CA GLU A 426 44.41 55.38 -69.35
C GLU A 426 44.32 54.52 -68.08
N SER A 427 44.66 53.22 -68.17
CA SER A 427 44.82 52.33 -67.02
C SER A 427 45.92 52.80 -66.06
N ARG A 428 47.06 53.25 -66.59
CA ARG A 428 48.15 53.82 -65.77
C ARG A 428 47.74 55.10 -65.07
N ARG A 429 46.94 55.96 -65.72
CA ARG A 429 46.40 57.17 -65.10
C ARG A 429 45.42 56.84 -63.97
N LYS A 430 44.59 55.81 -64.17
CA LYS A 430 43.61 55.34 -63.18
C LYS A 430 44.27 54.63 -61.98
N LEU A 431 45.35 53.90 -62.21
CA LEU A 431 46.16 53.31 -61.13
C LEU A 431 46.91 54.38 -60.31
N ALA A 432 47.42 55.43 -60.96
CA ALA A 432 48.03 56.56 -60.26
C ALA A 432 47.02 57.35 -59.42
N GLU A 433 45.77 57.47 -59.88
CA GLU A 433 44.67 58.08 -59.10
C GLU A 433 44.28 57.21 -57.89
N LEU A 434 44.21 55.88 -58.05
CA LEU A 434 43.97 54.95 -56.93
C LEU A 434 45.15 54.88 -55.95
N GLU A 435 46.39 55.04 -56.40
CA GLU A 435 47.56 55.14 -55.52
C GLU A 435 47.60 56.47 -54.75
N ALA A 436 47.07 57.56 -55.31
CA ALA A 436 46.92 58.82 -54.60
C ALA A 436 45.91 58.74 -53.44
N ASP A 437 44.88 57.90 -53.57
CA ASP A 437 43.86 57.68 -52.52
C ASP A 437 44.20 56.55 -51.53
N ARG A 438 45.20 55.72 -51.84
CA ARG A 438 45.72 54.67 -50.96
C ARG A 438 46.10 55.13 -49.54
N PRO A 439 46.83 56.26 -49.33
CA PRO A 439 47.18 56.72 -47.97
C PRO A 439 45.95 57.14 -47.14
N LEU A 440 44.89 57.64 -47.77
CA LEU A 440 43.63 57.98 -47.09
C LEU A 440 42.89 56.72 -46.61
N TRP A 441 42.91 55.66 -47.41
CA TRP A 441 42.36 54.36 -47.01
C TRP A 441 43.18 53.67 -45.93
N GLU A 442 44.51 53.68 -46.02
CA GLU A 442 45.38 53.09 -45.01
C GLU A 442 45.27 53.82 -43.66
N ALA A 443 45.14 55.16 -43.65
CA ALA A 443 44.89 55.94 -42.44
C ALA A 443 43.51 55.62 -41.82
N SER A 444 42.45 55.53 -42.65
CA SER A 444 41.11 55.13 -42.20
C SER A 444 41.05 53.70 -41.67
N ALA A 445 41.78 52.77 -42.31
CA ALA A 445 41.88 51.38 -41.89
C ALA A 445 42.63 51.24 -40.56
N LYS A 446 43.75 51.98 -40.39
CA LYS A 446 44.48 52.02 -39.11
C LYS A 446 43.64 52.59 -37.98
N GLN A 447 42.85 53.64 -38.24
CA GLN A 447 41.96 54.23 -37.23
C GLN A 447 40.83 53.28 -36.83
N ARG A 448 40.25 52.53 -37.78
CA ARG A 448 39.28 51.47 -37.48
C ARG A 448 39.88 50.32 -36.67
N ALA A 449 41.08 49.86 -37.03
CA ALA A 449 41.77 48.80 -36.31
C ALA A 449 42.11 49.20 -34.86
N LEU A 450 42.50 50.47 -34.62
CA LEU A 450 42.78 50.96 -33.27
C LEU A 450 41.50 51.04 -32.43
N ARG A 451 40.39 51.51 -33.01
CA ARG A 451 39.08 51.58 -32.35
C ARG A 451 38.56 50.19 -32.00
N GLU A 452 38.66 49.24 -32.93
CA GLU A 452 38.24 47.86 -32.71
C GLU A 452 39.06 47.19 -31.58
N LYS A 453 40.38 47.42 -31.52
CA LYS A 453 41.21 46.92 -30.41
C LYS A 453 40.78 47.49 -29.05
N ALA A 454 40.49 48.79 -28.97
CA ALA A 454 40.00 49.40 -27.73
C ALA A 454 38.62 48.86 -27.31
N GLU A 455 37.72 48.65 -28.28
CA GLU A 455 36.40 48.04 -28.03
C GLU A 455 36.54 46.56 -27.59
N GLN A 456 37.48 45.80 -28.17
CA GLN A 456 37.77 44.42 -27.75
C GLN A 456 38.35 44.35 -26.33
N GLU A 457 39.24 45.25 -25.94
CA GLU A 457 39.80 45.29 -24.58
C GLU A 457 38.73 45.66 -23.53
N THR A 458 37.88 46.64 -23.81
CA THR A 458 36.77 46.98 -22.91
C THR A 458 35.76 45.84 -22.80
N PHE A 459 35.52 45.10 -23.89
CA PHE A 459 34.68 43.91 -23.87
C PHE A 459 35.30 42.79 -23.02
N ARG A 460 36.61 42.55 -23.12
CA ARG A 460 37.32 41.55 -22.30
C ARG A 460 37.24 41.85 -20.82
N LEU A 461 37.52 43.08 -20.40
CA LEU A 461 37.43 43.48 -18.99
C LEU A 461 36.01 43.32 -18.44
N LYS A 462 34.99 43.70 -19.23
CA LYS A 462 33.58 43.53 -18.83
C LYS A 462 33.17 42.05 -18.75
N ALA A 463 33.69 41.21 -19.63
CA ALA A 463 33.46 39.76 -19.60
C ALA A 463 34.12 39.11 -18.39
N GLU A 464 35.35 39.49 -18.04
CA GLU A 464 36.04 39.00 -16.84
C GLU A 464 35.34 39.43 -15.54
N GLN A 465 34.87 40.69 -15.46
CA GLN A 465 34.10 41.16 -14.32
C GLN A 465 32.79 40.36 -14.14
N ARG A 466 32.09 40.06 -15.25
CA ARG A 466 30.89 39.20 -15.20
C ARG A 466 31.20 37.79 -14.72
N ARG A 467 32.29 37.18 -15.19
CA ARG A 467 32.72 35.85 -14.73
C ARG A 467 33.05 35.85 -13.24
N TRP A 468 33.70 36.90 -12.74
CA TRP A 468 34.01 37.05 -11.32
C TRP A 468 32.74 37.16 -10.46
N ASP A 469 31.78 38.01 -10.86
CA ASP A 469 30.51 38.18 -10.14
C ASP A 469 29.66 36.91 -10.15
N GLU A 470 29.65 36.18 -11.27
CA GLU A 470 28.96 34.90 -11.39
C GLU A 470 29.60 33.82 -10.51
N ALA A 471 30.94 33.73 -10.47
CA ALA A 471 31.66 32.83 -9.57
C ALA A 471 31.38 33.15 -8.09
N LYS A 472 31.27 34.44 -7.73
CA LYS A 472 30.93 34.86 -6.37
C LYS A 472 29.49 34.51 -6.00
N ARG A 473 28.54 34.71 -6.91
CA ARG A 473 27.12 34.35 -6.71
C ARG A 473 26.91 32.85 -6.58
N THR A 474 27.55 32.07 -7.44
CA THR A 474 27.48 30.60 -7.39
C THR A 474 28.13 30.05 -6.11
N GLY A 475 29.26 30.61 -5.67
CA GLY A 475 29.89 30.27 -4.40
C GLY A 475 29.02 30.59 -3.18
N ALA A 476 28.36 31.76 -3.16
CA ALA A 476 27.43 32.13 -2.10
C ALA A 476 26.17 31.23 -2.07
N ALA A 477 25.63 30.88 -3.24
CA ALA A 477 24.49 29.97 -3.36
C ALA A 477 24.82 28.56 -2.82
N ARG A 478 26.00 28.02 -3.13
CA ARG A 478 26.45 26.72 -2.60
C ARG A 478 26.56 26.74 -1.07
N ARG A 479 27.16 27.78 -0.49
CA ARG A 479 27.26 27.93 0.98
C ARG A 479 25.88 28.03 1.65
N ALA A 480 24.94 28.75 1.03
CA ALA A 480 23.57 28.85 1.54
C ALA A 480 22.82 27.52 1.46
N GLU A 481 23.02 26.76 0.37
CA GLU A 481 22.45 25.41 0.21
C GLU A 481 23.04 24.43 1.22
N ASP A 482 24.35 24.43 1.42
CA ASP A 482 25.03 23.57 2.40
C ASP A 482 24.59 23.90 3.82
N HIS A 483 24.44 25.18 4.16
CA HIS A 483 23.89 25.60 5.45
C HIS A 483 22.42 25.15 5.63
N HIS A 484 21.61 25.21 4.58
CA HIS A 484 20.23 24.72 4.62
C HIS A 484 20.19 23.20 4.83
N LYS A 485 21.02 22.44 4.07
CA LYS A 485 21.15 20.98 4.22
C LYS A 485 21.63 20.59 5.62
N ALA A 486 22.60 21.31 6.18
CA ALA A 486 23.09 21.08 7.53
C ALA A 486 22.00 21.30 8.59
N ARG A 487 21.20 22.36 8.45
CA ARG A 487 20.06 22.64 9.35
C ARG A 487 18.99 21.55 9.27
N GLU A 488 18.64 21.12 8.05
CA GLU A 488 17.66 20.06 7.84
C GLU A 488 18.15 18.69 8.36
N ALA A 489 19.44 18.38 8.20
CA ALA A 489 20.04 17.17 8.75
C ALA A 489 19.98 17.16 10.28
N LYS A 490 20.33 18.29 10.93
CA LYS A 490 20.26 18.45 12.38
C LYS A 490 18.81 18.35 12.90
N GLU A 491 17.85 18.96 12.20
CA GLU A 491 16.42 18.86 12.55
C GLU A 491 15.92 17.42 12.42
N ARG A 492 16.36 16.68 11.41
CA ARG A 492 16.00 15.26 11.21
C ARG A 492 16.57 14.36 12.30
N GLU A 493 17.82 14.58 12.69
CA GLU A 493 18.46 13.85 13.79
C GLU A 493 17.76 14.14 15.12
N GLU A 494 17.46 15.41 15.41
CA GLU A 494 16.73 15.79 16.61
C GLU A 494 15.30 15.22 16.63
N ALA A 495 14.61 15.22 15.49
CA ALA A 495 13.29 14.61 15.36
C ALA A 495 13.34 13.09 15.59
N ALA A 496 14.36 12.40 15.06
CA ALA A 496 14.55 10.97 15.29
C ALA A 496 14.85 10.65 16.75
N ARG A 497 15.67 11.48 17.43
CA ARG A 497 15.93 11.34 18.86
C ARG A 497 14.66 11.53 19.70
N ARG A 498 13.86 12.54 19.38
CA ARG A 498 12.56 12.78 20.05
C ARG A 498 11.59 11.62 19.82
N GLU A 499 11.53 11.06 18.61
CA GLU A 499 10.69 9.88 18.31
C GLU A 499 11.13 8.66 19.13
N GLN A 500 12.43 8.41 19.27
CA GLN A 500 12.96 7.33 20.11
C GLN A 500 12.62 7.53 21.60
N GLU A 501 12.82 8.74 22.14
CA GLU A 501 12.42 9.07 23.52
C GLU A 501 10.92 8.90 23.74
N GLU A 502 10.08 9.30 22.78
CA GLU A 502 8.63 9.12 22.87
C GLU A 502 8.22 7.66 22.87
N VAL A 503 8.87 6.81 22.06
CA VAL A 503 8.63 5.36 22.06
C VAL A 503 8.99 4.76 23.42
N VAL A 504 10.17 5.07 23.96
CA VAL A 504 10.59 4.58 25.28
C VAL A 504 9.65 5.07 26.39
N ARG A 505 9.19 6.33 26.31
CA ARG A 505 8.21 6.88 27.26
C ARG A 505 6.88 6.15 27.17
N GLN A 506 6.36 5.91 25.96
CA GLN A 506 5.12 5.18 25.75
C GLN A 506 5.21 3.74 26.25
N GLU A 507 6.32 3.05 25.98
CA GLU A 507 6.54 1.70 26.48
C GLU A 507 6.56 1.64 28.01
N ARG A 508 7.20 2.63 28.65
CA ARG A 508 7.21 2.75 30.12
C ARG A 508 5.82 3.05 30.69
N GLU A 509 5.06 3.94 30.07
CA GLU A 509 3.68 4.26 30.46
C GLU A 509 2.75 3.05 30.29
N ASP A 510 2.85 2.33 29.17
CA ASP A 510 2.07 1.13 28.91
C ASP A 510 2.43 -0.02 29.86
N ALA A 511 3.72 -0.20 30.16
CA ALA A 511 4.17 -1.16 31.18
C ALA A 511 3.60 -0.80 32.56
N GLY A 512 3.65 0.48 32.93
CA GLY A 512 3.04 0.98 34.18
C GLY A 512 1.54 0.74 34.23
N ARG A 513 0.81 0.99 33.14
CA ARG A 513 -0.64 0.75 33.04
C ARG A 513 -0.97 -0.74 33.19
N ARG A 514 -0.23 -1.62 32.50
CA ARG A 514 -0.41 -3.08 32.62
C ARG A 514 -0.15 -3.56 34.04
N LYS A 515 0.90 -3.04 34.70
CA LYS A 515 1.20 -3.37 36.10
C LYS A 515 0.04 -2.96 37.03
N GLN A 516 -0.46 -1.73 36.91
CA GLN A 516 -1.61 -1.26 37.71
C GLN A 516 -2.88 -2.07 37.43
N GLU A 517 -3.13 -2.43 36.18
CA GLU A 517 -4.29 -3.26 35.81
C GLU A 517 -4.18 -4.66 36.42
N ARG A 518 -2.99 -5.28 36.38
CA ARG A 518 -2.70 -6.55 37.07
C ARG A 518 -2.90 -6.44 38.57
N GLU A 519 -2.40 -5.37 39.20
CA GLU A 519 -2.59 -5.13 40.64
C GLU A 519 -4.07 -4.98 41.00
N ARG A 520 -4.84 -4.20 40.23
CA ARG A 520 -6.29 -4.07 40.44
C ARG A 520 -7.03 -5.39 40.24
N ARG A 521 -6.63 -6.19 39.24
CA ARG A 521 -7.20 -7.53 39.01
C ARG A 521 -6.83 -8.46 40.16
N ASN A 522 -5.60 -8.41 40.68
CA ASN A 522 -5.17 -9.17 41.85
C ASN A 522 -5.93 -8.76 43.11
N GLN A 523 -6.17 -7.46 43.32
CA GLN A 523 -7.00 -6.96 44.42
C GLN A 523 -8.43 -7.51 44.35
N ARG A 524 -9.00 -7.71 43.15
CA ARG A 524 -10.33 -8.37 43.02
C ARG A 524 -10.31 -9.79 43.60
N TRP A 525 -9.18 -10.48 43.58
CA TRP A 525 -9.05 -11.83 44.13
C TRP A 525 -8.74 -11.88 45.63
N THR A 526 -8.25 -10.79 46.22
CA THR A 526 -7.94 -10.74 47.67
C THR A 526 -9.17 -10.54 48.55
N TYR A 527 -10.25 -9.94 48.05
CA TYR A 527 -11.43 -9.61 48.85
C TYR A 527 -12.58 -10.60 48.73
N GLY A 528 -13.20 -10.98 49.84
CA GLY A 528 -14.41 -11.79 49.90
C GLY A 528 -14.16 -13.28 50.15
N PRO A 529 -15.23 -14.09 50.26
CA PRO A 529 -15.11 -15.50 50.59
C PRO A 529 -14.32 -16.23 49.51
N TRP A 530 -13.33 -17.02 49.94
CA TRP A 530 -12.50 -17.84 49.07
C TRP A 530 -13.11 -19.23 48.94
N SER A 531 -13.75 -19.49 47.80
CA SER A 531 -14.41 -20.77 47.50
C SER A 531 -13.66 -21.53 46.38
N PRO A 532 -13.86 -22.85 46.24
CA PRO A 532 -13.25 -23.61 45.14
C PRO A 532 -13.63 -23.09 43.75
N GLY A 533 -14.88 -22.63 43.57
CA GLY A 533 -15.32 -22.01 42.32
C GLY A 533 -14.56 -20.72 42.01
N ARG A 534 -14.27 -19.91 43.05
CA ARG A 534 -13.48 -18.68 42.90
C ARG A 534 -12.01 -18.96 42.60
N ALA A 535 -11.44 -20.00 43.21
CA ALA A 535 -10.09 -20.46 42.90
C ALA A 535 -9.99 -20.90 41.42
N LEU A 536 -10.99 -21.62 40.91
CA LEU A 536 -11.09 -21.99 39.50
C LEU A 536 -11.21 -20.76 38.57
N GLU A 537 -12.06 -19.78 38.91
CA GLU A 537 -12.21 -18.55 38.12
C GLU A 537 -10.88 -17.78 38.04
N LYS A 538 -10.20 -17.58 39.18
CA LYS A 538 -8.86 -16.97 39.23
C LYS A 538 -7.87 -17.75 38.36
N TYR A 539 -7.83 -19.08 38.52
CA TYR A 539 -6.92 -19.93 37.76
C TYR A 539 -7.12 -19.76 36.26
N LYS A 540 -8.36 -19.77 35.75
CA LYS A 540 -8.67 -19.57 34.33
C LYS A 540 -8.23 -18.19 33.83
N VAL A 541 -8.57 -17.12 34.56
CA VAL A 541 -8.22 -15.75 34.15
C VAL A 541 -6.69 -15.55 34.14
N MET A 542 -6.00 -15.96 35.20
CA MET A 542 -4.54 -15.85 35.28
C MET A 542 -3.84 -16.76 34.27
N SER A 543 -4.43 -17.91 33.96
CA SER A 543 -3.92 -18.84 32.95
C SER A 543 -3.83 -18.20 31.56
N ASP A 544 -4.89 -17.51 31.16
CA ASP A 544 -4.96 -16.85 29.85
C ASP A 544 -4.01 -15.63 29.81
N ASP A 545 -3.95 -14.85 30.90
CA ASP A 545 -2.99 -13.75 31.04
C ASP A 545 -1.54 -14.24 30.97
N PHE A 546 -1.21 -15.35 31.64
CA PHE A 546 0.14 -15.92 31.67
C PHE A 546 0.56 -16.50 30.32
N ASP A 547 -0.36 -17.12 29.58
CA ASP A 547 -0.09 -17.63 28.24
C ASP A 547 0.10 -16.51 27.22
N SER A 548 -0.63 -15.39 27.36
CA SER A 548 -0.54 -14.23 26.45
C SER A 548 0.60 -13.25 26.78
N THR A 549 1.07 -13.22 28.03
CA THR A 549 2.12 -12.29 28.46
C THR A 549 3.49 -12.67 27.90
N LYS A 550 4.20 -11.66 27.34
CA LYS A 550 5.61 -11.76 26.97
C LYS A 550 6.47 -11.18 28.09
N PHE A 551 7.03 -12.07 28.91
CA PHE A 551 7.94 -11.69 29.99
C PHE A 551 9.26 -11.19 29.41
N SER A 552 9.82 -10.15 30.03
CA SER A 552 11.05 -9.50 29.60
C SER A 552 11.86 -9.06 30.81
N ALA A 553 13.09 -8.57 30.61
CA ALA A 553 13.89 -8.03 31.71
C ALA A 553 13.22 -6.83 32.43
N HIS A 554 12.31 -6.11 31.76
CA HIS A 554 11.58 -4.97 32.34
C HIS A 554 10.26 -5.37 33.03
N ASP A 555 9.73 -6.55 32.71
CA ASP A 555 8.54 -7.14 33.31
C ASP A 555 8.89 -8.59 33.68
N PRO A 556 9.72 -8.78 34.72
CA PRO A 556 10.23 -10.10 35.11
C PRO A 556 9.08 -10.98 35.59
N LEU A 557 9.20 -12.29 35.38
CA LEU A 557 8.26 -13.24 35.96
C LEU A 557 8.36 -13.17 37.50
N SER A 558 7.22 -12.99 38.17
CA SER A 558 7.11 -13.06 39.63
C SER A 558 6.15 -14.17 40.06
N PHE A 559 6.30 -14.64 41.30
CA PHE A 559 5.46 -15.70 41.88
C PHE A 559 3.95 -15.46 41.73
N ASP A 560 3.49 -14.22 41.96
CA ASP A 560 2.07 -13.85 41.94
C ASP A 560 1.43 -13.88 40.55
N VAL A 561 2.24 -13.87 39.49
CA VAL A 561 1.75 -13.87 38.10
C VAL A 561 1.51 -15.29 37.59
N VAL A 562 2.16 -16.30 38.19
CA VAL A 562 1.99 -17.69 37.78
C VAL A 562 0.63 -18.21 38.25
N PRO A 563 -0.16 -18.85 37.37
CA PRO A 563 -1.48 -19.37 37.72
C PRO A 563 -1.35 -20.68 38.50
N TRP A 564 -0.97 -20.65 39.78
CA TRP A 564 -0.82 -21.87 40.59
C TRP A 564 -2.17 -22.59 40.80
N PRO A 565 -2.30 -23.89 40.45
CA PRO A 565 -3.55 -24.64 40.59
C PRO A 565 -3.74 -25.15 42.03
N VAL A 566 -3.99 -24.24 42.96
CA VAL A 566 -4.11 -24.51 44.41
C VAL A 566 -5.38 -23.87 44.98
N LEU A 567 -5.92 -24.45 46.06
CA LEU A 567 -7.12 -23.92 46.73
C LEU A 567 -6.82 -22.82 47.76
N ALA A 568 -5.55 -22.55 48.07
CA ALA A 568 -5.16 -21.51 49.01
C ALA A 568 -5.49 -20.09 48.48
N ALA A 569 -5.85 -19.19 49.39
CA ALA A 569 -6.15 -17.81 49.04
C ALA A 569 -4.89 -17.05 48.61
N PRO A 570 -4.95 -16.14 47.62
CA PRO A 570 -3.76 -15.48 47.07
C PRO A 570 -2.97 -14.67 48.11
N SER A 571 -3.66 -14.15 49.14
CA SER A 571 -3.03 -13.38 50.22
C SER A 571 -2.23 -14.23 51.21
N LYS A 572 -2.42 -15.55 51.20
CA LYS A 572 -1.73 -16.50 52.08
C LYS A 572 -0.85 -17.47 51.30
N LEU A 573 -0.87 -17.40 49.96
CA LEU A 573 -0.17 -18.34 49.11
C LEU A 573 1.32 -18.00 49.09
N SER A 574 2.13 -18.91 49.59
CA SER A 574 3.59 -18.90 49.49
C SER A 574 4.07 -19.98 48.50
N VAL A 575 5.36 -19.96 48.16
CA VAL A 575 5.97 -20.99 47.30
C VAL A 575 5.83 -22.38 47.92
N GLU A 576 5.92 -22.48 49.25
CA GLU A 576 5.89 -23.75 50.00
C GLU A 576 4.50 -24.41 49.96
N ASP A 577 3.45 -23.60 49.80
CA ASP A 577 2.07 -24.09 49.67
C ASP A 577 1.79 -24.73 48.29
N VAL A 578 2.73 -24.62 47.34
CA VAL A 578 2.65 -25.28 46.03
C VAL A 578 3.26 -26.67 46.12
N ASP A 579 2.64 -27.52 46.93
CA ASP A 579 3.00 -28.92 47.08
C ASP A 579 2.18 -29.84 46.16
N TRP A 580 2.58 -31.11 46.09
CA TRP A 580 1.89 -32.12 45.29
C TRP A 580 0.41 -32.27 45.68
N THR A 581 0.16 -32.33 46.99
CA THR A 581 -1.17 -32.59 47.57
C THR A 581 -2.16 -31.46 47.32
N ALA A 582 -1.71 -30.20 47.35
CA ALA A 582 -2.51 -29.02 47.09
C ALA A 582 -2.99 -28.99 45.63
N VAL A 583 -2.13 -29.37 44.69
CA VAL A 583 -2.45 -29.48 43.27
C VAL A 583 -3.47 -30.59 43.01
N GLU A 584 -3.26 -31.78 43.58
CA GLU A 584 -4.24 -32.87 43.47
C GLU A 584 -5.60 -32.49 44.07
N THR A 585 -5.59 -31.87 45.25
CA THR A 585 -6.81 -31.44 45.94
C THR A 585 -7.59 -30.42 45.12
N PHE A 586 -6.89 -29.48 44.47
CA PHE A 586 -7.49 -28.51 43.56
C PHE A 586 -8.21 -29.19 42.39
N PHE A 587 -7.52 -30.06 41.65
CA PHE A 587 -8.11 -30.74 40.50
C PHE A 587 -9.21 -31.73 40.88
N HIS A 588 -9.07 -32.45 42.01
CA HIS A 588 -10.10 -33.35 42.51
C HIS A 588 -11.39 -32.61 42.90
N THR A 589 -11.25 -31.44 43.54
CA THR A 589 -12.39 -30.59 43.90
C THR A 589 -13.07 -30.03 42.66
N ILE A 590 -12.28 -29.54 41.70
CA ILE A 590 -12.80 -28.96 40.45
C ILE A 590 -13.50 -30.00 39.59
N ARG A 591 -12.98 -31.23 39.52
CA ARG A 591 -13.60 -32.34 38.78
C ARG A 591 -15.07 -32.55 39.14
N ARG A 592 -15.47 -32.27 40.38
CA ARG A 592 -16.87 -32.40 40.85
C ARG A 592 -17.77 -31.23 40.41
N SER A 593 -17.17 -30.08 40.08
CA SER A 593 -17.89 -28.83 39.79
C SER A 593 -18.07 -28.53 38.29
N MET A 594 -17.44 -29.30 37.40
CA MET A 594 -17.47 -29.04 35.96
C MET A 594 -17.73 -30.31 35.14
N LEU A 595 -18.12 -30.11 33.88
CA LEU A 595 -18.33 -31.19 32.94
C LEU A 595 -17.02 -31.93 32.63
N SER A 596 -17.09 -33.25 32.44
CA SER A 596 -15.91 -34.09 32.17
C SER A 596 -15.09 -33.63 30.96
N GLN A 597 -15.74 -33.09 29.92
CA GLN A 597 -15.06 -32.57 28.73
C GLN A 597 -14.27 -31.29 29.03
N ASP A 598 -14.87 -30.35 29.77
CA ASP A 598 -14.20 -29.11 30.17
C ASP A 598 -13.04 -29.39 31.13
N PHE A 599 -13.22 -30.36 32.03
CA PHE A 599 -12.16 -30.84 32.92
C PHE A 599 -10.98 -31.39 32.14
N LYS A 600 -11.24 -32.23 31.14
CA LYS A 600 -10.20 -32.75 30.24
C LYS A 600 -9.42 -31.64 29.55
N ILE A 601 -10.13 -30.66 28.97
CA ILE A 601 -9.48 -29.51 28.30
C ILE A 601 -8.65 -28.69 29.30
N LEU A 602 -9.17 -28.46 30.51
CA LEU A 602 -8.46 -27.73 31.56
C LEU A 602 -7.16 -28.45 31.95
N VAL A 603 -7.21 -29.76 32.21
CA VAL A 603 -6.04 -30.55 32.60
C VAL A 603 -5.02 -30.62 31.47
N GLU A 604 -5.45 -30.83 30.21
CA GLU A 604 -4.55 -30.83 29.06
C GLU A 604 -3.82 -29.48 28.88
N LYS A 605 -4.55 -28.36 28.99
CA LYS A 605 -3.95 -27.02 28.93
C LYS A 605 -2.99 -26.78 30.09
N SER A 606 -3.37 -27.19 31.30
CA SER A 606 -2.55 -27.04 32.51
C SER A 606 -1.26 -27.84 32.41
N HIS A 607 -1.34 -29.12 32.01
CA HIS A 607 -0.19 -30.00 31.82
C HIS A 607 0.79 -29.42 30.78
N LYS A 608 0.28 -28.92 29.64
CA LYS A 608 1.12 -28.23 28.64
C LYS A 608 1.73 -26.94 29.18
N ARG A 609 1.02 -26.19 30.03
CA ARG A 609 1.48 -24.91 30.59
C ARG A 609 2.62 -25.10 31.58
N PHE A 610 2.53 -26.10 32.45
CA PHE A 610 3.55 -26.38 33.46
C PHE A 610 4.65 -27.34 32.96
N HIS A 611 4.60 -27.76 31.70
CA HIS A 611 5.65 -28.61 31.14
C HIS A 611 7.03 -27.91 31.21
N PRO A 612 8.08 -28.56 31.76
CA PRO A 612 9.38 -27.93 31.97
C PRO A 612 10.02 -27.44 30.66
N ASP A 613 9.83 -28.18 29.56
CA ASP A 613 10.32 -27.78 28.24
C ASP A 613 9.65 -26.49 27.72
N ARG A 614 8.36 -26.26 28.05
CA ARG A 614 7.66 -25.03 27.65
C ARG A 614 8.18 -23.82 28.44
N TRP A 615 8.49 -24.00 29.72
CA TRP A 615 9.09 -22.95 30.55
C TRP A 615 10.50 -22.59 30.08
N ARG A 616 11.31 -23.59 29.74
CA ARG A 616 12.67 -23.42 29.21
C ARG A 616 12.67 -22.75 27.83
N SER A 617 11.82 -23.20 26.90
CA SER A 617 11.73 -22.65 25.55
C SER A 617 11.20 -21.21 25.54
N ARG A 618 10.25 -20.86 26.42
CA ARG A 618 9.80 -19.47 26.61
C ARG A 618 10.81 -18.61 27.37
N GLY A 619 11.89 -19.18 27.91
CA GLY A 619 12.89 -18.44 28.68
C GLY A 619 12.34 -17.77 29.94
N LEU A 620 11.24 -18.29 30.51
CA LEU A 620 10.52 -17.64 31.62
C LEU A 620 11.42 -17.43 32.84
N LEU A 621 12.15 -18.47 33.24
CA LEU A 621 13.08 -18.44 34.37
C LEU A 621 14.23 -17.44 34.18
N LYS A 622 14.63 -17.15 32.92
CA LYS A 622 15.70 -16.18 32.62
C LYS A 622 15.28 -14.73 32.90
N THR A 623 13.98 -14.46 33.00
CA THR A 623 13.47 -13.12 33.30
C THR A 623 13.47 -12.81 34.79
N VAL A 624 13.55 -13.83 35.66
CA VAL A 624 13.58 -13.67 37.12
C VAL A 624 14.96 -13.15 37.54
N VAL A 625 14.98 -12.01 38.24
CA VAL A 625 16.22 -11.32 38.64
C VAL A 625 16.91 -12.03 39.81
N ASP A 626 16.14 -12.50 40.79
CA ASP A 626 16.66 -13.22 41.96
C ASP A 626 16.83 -14.71 41.66
N GLU A 627 18.03 -15.25 41.96
CA GLU A 627 18.36 -16.65 41.72
C GLU A 627 17.63 -17.58 42.71
N ALA A 628 17.42 -17.12 43.94
CA ALA A 628 16.68 -17.89 44.94
C ALA A 628 15.21 -18.03 44.53
N GLU A 629 14.54 -16.91 44.19
CA GLU A 629 13.18 -16.93 43.63
C GLU A 629 13.11 -17.80 42.35
N ARG A 630 14.10 -17.73 41.46
CA ARG A 630 14.15 -18.56 40.25
C ARG A 630 14.16 -20.05 40.58
N GLY A 631 15.01 -20.48 41.50
CA GLY A 631 15.08 -21.87 41.95
C GLY A 631 13.77 -22.35 42.57
N CYS A 632 13.18 -21.52 43.42
CA CYS A 632 11.86 -21.74 44.02
C CYS A 632 10.76 -21.92 42.96
N LEU A 633 10.71 -21.05 41.94
CA LEU A 633 9.74 -21.13 40.85
C LEU A 633 9.93 -22.39 39.99
N GLU A 634 11.17 -22.78 39.71
CA GLU A 634 11.46 -24.00 38.94
C GLU A 634 11.01 -25.26 39.68
N VAL A 635 11.29 -25.35 40.99
CA VAL A 635 10.86 -26.47 41.82
C VAL A 635 9.33 -26.52 41.89
N ALA A 636 8.66 -25.42 42.20
CA ALA A 636 7.20 -25.35 42.27
C ALA A 636 6.53 -25.73 40.93
N ALA A 637 7.03 -25.20 39.81
CA ALA A 637 6.51 -25.54 38.49
C ALA A 637 6.71 -27.03 38.16
N THR A 638 7.85 -27.60 38.55
CA THR A 638 8.14 -29.02 38.38
C THR A 638 7.20 -29.88 39.22
N THR A 639 6.96 -29.52 40.49
CA THR A 639 6.00 -30.19 41.37
C THR A 639 4.61 -30.21 40.75
N VAL A 640 4.13 -29.06 40.24
CA VAL A 640 2.82 -28.96 39.56
C VAL A 640 2.78 -29.85 38.31
N ALA A 641 3.84 -29.87 37.51
CA ALA A 641 3.92 -30.69 36.30
C ALA A 641 3.86 -32.19 36.63
N GLN A 642 4.59 -32.62 37.66
CA GLN A 642 4.61 -34.01 38.10
C GLN A 642 3.25 -34.42 38.68
N ALA A 643 2.61 -33.58 39.52
CA ALA A 643 1.28 -33.83 40.08
C ALA A 643 0.18 -33.89 38.99
N LEU A 644 0.31 -33.09 37.93
CA LEU A 644 -0.61 -33.10 36.78
C LEU A 644 -0.46 -34.33 35.89
N THR A 645 0.72 -34.95 35.84
CA THR A 645 1.02 -36.06 34.93
C THR A 645 0.09 -37.27 35.12
N PRO A 646 -0.13 -37.82 36.33
CA PRO A 646 -1.05 -38.95 36.52
C PRO A 646 -2.50 -38.57 36.16
N ILE A 647 -2.98 -37.40 36.60
CA ILE A 647 -4.33 -36.90 36.29
C ILE A 647 -4.55 -36.80 34.77
N TRP A 648 -3.54 -36.30 34.04
CA TRP A 648 -3.59 -36.19 32.59
C TRP A 648 -3.57 -37.54 31.87
N ARG A 649 -2.75 -38.50 32.33
CA ARG A 649 -2.72 -39.86 31.78
C ARG A 649 -4.06 -40.57 31.95
N ASP A 650 -4.66 -40.49 33.14
CA ASP A 650 -5.96 -41.10 33.44
C ASP A 650 -7.08 -40.58 32.51
N LEU A 651 -7.04 -39.28 32.14
CA LEU A 651 -8.04 -38.65 31.27
C LEU A 651 -7.80 -38.88 29.76
N THR A 652 -6.54 -39.10 29.37
CA THR A 652 -6.16 -39.27 27.96
C THR A 652 -6.02 -40.73 27.55
N GLY A 653 -5.88 -41.65 28.52
CA GLY A 653 -5.66 -43.08 28.28
C GLY A 653 -4.30 -43.37 27.63
N ARG A 654 -3.30 -42.50 27.87
CA ARG A 654 -1.94 -42.60 27.30
C ARG A 654 -0.91 -43.07 28.29
#